data_AF-A0A7S4SFV1-F1
#
_entry.id   AF-A0A7S4SFV1-F1
#
_cell.length_a   1.000
_cell.length_b   1.000
_cell.length_c   1.000
_cell.angle_alpha   90.00
_cell.angle_beta   90.00
_cell.angle_gamma   90.00
#
_symmetry.space_group_name_H-M   'P 1'
#
loop_
_entity.id
_entity.type
_entity.pdbx_description
1 polymer ?
#
loop_
_entity_poly.entity_id
_entity_poly.type
_entity_poly.pdbx_seq_one_letter_code
_entity_poly.pdbx_strand_id
1 'polypeptide(L)'
;DSGISKRGPGECTLPDTAYFFKTKIRLSSSSTPSLCSTAGTNCPALQFGRMASDDKVYWYKKAGVDPTIYPGDNEWFDFSGVVEFSSQELSTDDVFQMLTVNGPEAGVDIAIDDFSISLPEGNAYPDPNNVCSNLIVNGDAELFGGFPFPHTSYVSTSQLYTKTDGNNNNYFHAPSRKYFWDGLSYDLLPSCLTPSSIYTFSAKVRVNSDVPVVVKPTIRYLDPNGIEQFDTITTCPASTADGGFVTCTADFTFGENYITSPFAKMFFYGVDDQTSAIDYDDISFVHKSGSPTGLVLDSAITSSCWGPGATVFLPSGSPEGGVYDTATVSSVQGAGIVGFVESLVNGVGPITSEKDSPDFAREVAVLSRNIVFESDPLSSIGGTLTVLRTPRVKQTIQGVEINGFGQEGVLGRNPILFKMNGDLSGSAVSKNTIAQSKNRCVNIHATDGLRVSDNVALMTVGHCYALEDGGETGNIFTRNLGAITVAATSKAAGETDDRPATFYANNPSNSWVDNVAAGSERLGFQFQGFGKVSGESASLFTDMRPNIMPIILFSGNAMHSNIVGFQATNMRPTSNQYINGLKTFRNWRNGFLGHTRNMVLSDGVTADSRLGIEFYLSENMFLEDFKVSGYTDTYRALATSIEGYPQFCYGSTSPPIYGIKLHANVITDGQPGNTFTNVAFTDFGQDCGPSSSAVTYNDHFTTPGFTAPTVFSGLTFDTVSANKIDLCSLAATGIKSVSIDDTDGALDPNNGAGPGMVRSDDISMDLGNCVTVPNTCSLYCTDAAPGEPTEPAPAPAPTPVVIEPAPSPTPPASNGAILSSIDPSLSSVDLPSDGICLQDSTWDSFMSELETVPGRSTGLAYKAHSRTHQARGGPIMSFDTSCLVANEWYEIRADVLAQNAGTEEINNCSADDPWQSVRSCPAISIRAGSYYKLIAPTVGPYNNGGVGWNEIYGVFQATSEIMEQSTVYLHVARAAPSVDITIGDAVITAASPTAAGKTDCSASNLIFNGGAETRDSRSWNIRGNLDNLGYIDIVEPGYEGSYAFKHSGYRTVTKTSMVQFLDMSCFTSGSSWRITANFIFFQADESGNETPVSCEKDSSQTQSVLCPGFEFLGDGDEATSTGYLDNFDTGAINVGGWNSYSATFTVSDAMAAKSSLWVVVAGVAPGYSYYLDNVALSPS
;
A
#
# COMPACT_ATOMS: atom_id res chain seq x y z
N ASP A 1 -19.37 -61.04 -32.67
CA ASP A 1 -20.45 -60.09 -32.34
C ASP A 1 -20.63 -60.08 -30.84
N SER A 2 -20.37 -59.02 -30.07
CA SER A 2 -20.23 -57.59 -30.33
C SER A 2 -19.12 -57.01 -29.45
N GLY A 3 -18.26 -56.17 -30.03
CA GLY A 3 -17.14 -55.51 -29.34
C GLY A 3 -17.62 -54.47 -28.33
N ILE A 4 -17.49 -54.79 -27.04
CA ILE A 4 -17.46 -53.81 -25.95
C ILE A 4 -16.05 -53.89 -25.37
N SER A 5 -15.17 -52.93 -25.70
CA SER A 5 -13.94 -52.75 -24.95
C SER A 5 -14.33 -52.21 -23.57
N LYS A 6 -14.13 -52.99 -22.50
CA LYS A 6 -14.25 -52.50 -21.13
C LYS A 6 -13.07 -51.57 -20.85
N ARG A 7 -13.21 -50.28 -21.19
CA ARG A 7 -12.28 -49.25 -20.71
C ARG A 7 -12.68 -48.87 -19.29
N GLY A 8 -11.72 -48.86 -18.37
CA GLY A 8 -11.95 -48.36 -17.01
C GLY A 8 -12.20 -46.83 -17.03
N PRO A 9 -12.91 -46.25 -16.05
CA PRO A 9 -13.11 -44.80 -15.97
C PRO A 9 -11.80 -44.00 -16.09
N GLY A 10 -10.71 -44.46 -15.47
CA GLY A 10 -9.39 -43.81 -15.55
C GLY A 10 -8.74 -43.78 -16.94
N GLU A 11 -9.24 -44.54 -17.92
CA GLU A 11 -8.80 -44.40 -19.32
C GLU A 11 -9.57 -43.31 -20.09
N CYS A 12 -10.66 -42.81 -19.53
CA CYS A 12 -11.59 -41.88 -20.17
C CYS A 12 -11.75 -40.56 -19.41
N THR A 13 -11.21 -40.46 -18.20
CA THR A 13 -11.24 -39.26 -17.35
C THR A 13 -9.83 -38.81 -16.98
N LEU A 14 -9.67 -37.51 -16.78
CA LEU A 14 -8.46 -36.87 -16.29
C LEU A 14 -8.56 -36.70 -14.78
N PRO A 15 -7.43 -36.83 -14.05
CA PRO A 15 -7.41 -36.55 -12.63
C PRO A 15 -7.67 -35.07 -12.35
N ASP A 16 -8.27 -34.81 -11.20
CA ASP A 16 -8.50 -33.47 -10.63
C ASP A 16 -9.21 -32.53 -11.63
N THR A 17 -10.08 -33.11 -12.46
CA THR A 17 -10.85 -32.44 -13.51
C THR A 17 -12.34 -32.58 -13.24
N ALA A 18 -13.06 -31.46 -13.27
CA ALA A 18 -14.52 -31.45 -13.13
C ALA A 18 -15.21 -31.99 -14.39
N TYR A 19 -16.22 -32.82 -14.19
CA TYR A 19 -17.06 -33.40 -15.23
C TYR A 19 -18.54 -33.16 -14.94
N PHE A 20 -19.32 -32.90 -15.98
CA PHE A 20 -20.77 -32.89 -15.92
C PHE A 20 -21.30 -34.30 -16.04
N PHE A 21 -21.86 -34.79 -14.94
CA PHE A 21 -22.61 -36.03 -14.88
C PHE A 21 -24.10 -35.73 -15.05
N LYS A 22 -24.76 -36.46 -15.97
CA LYS A 22 -26.22 -36.44 -16.13
C LYS A 22 -26.74 -37.84 -16.40
N THR A 23 -27.87 -38.17 -15.80
CA THR A 23 -28.65 -39.35 -16.12
C THR A 23 -30.11 -39.12 -15.76
N LYS A 24 -31.03 -39.87 -16.36
CA LYS A 24 -32.38 -40.03 -15.84
C LYS A 24 -32.44 -41.27 -14.98
N ILE A 25 -33.13 -41.17 -13.86
CA ILE A 25 -33.31 -42.29 -12.96
C ILE A 25 -34.77 -42.43 -12.52
N ARG A 26 -35.19 -43.67 -12.28
CA ARG A 26 -36.51 -44.00 -11.74
C ARG A 26 -36.38 -45.15 -10.77
N LEU A 27 -36.90 -44.96 -9.55
CA LEU A 27 -37.03 -46.04 -8.58
C LEU A 27 -38.36 -46.74 -8.72
N SER A 28 -38.36 -48.07 -8.64
CA SER A 28 -39.57 -48.88 -8.64
C SER A 28 -39.51 -49.92 -7.52
N SER A 29 -40.59 -50.08 -6.76
CA SER A 29 -40.67 -51.07 -5.67
C SER A 29 -41.98 -51.86 -5.77
N SER A 30 -41.91 -53.17 -5.55
CA SER A 30 -43.04 -54.09 -5.78
C SER A 30 -44.10 -54.12 -4.67
N SER A 31 -43.87 -53.50 -3.50
CA SER A 31 -44.85 -53.52 -2.40
C SER A 31 -44.80 -52.38 -1.37
N THR A 32 -43.71 -51.62 -1.25
CA THR A 32 -43.55 -50.52 -0.28
C THR A 32 -42.75 -49.37 -0.89
N PRO A 33 -43.15 -48.10 -0.71
CA PRO A 33 -42.34 -46.97 -1.20
C PRO A 33 -40.91 -46.99 -0.65
N SER A 34 -39.95 -46.52 -1.43
CA SER A 34 -38.52 -46.49 -1.08
C SER A 34 -38.26 -45.64 0.17
N LEU A 35 -37.16 -45.93 0.86
CA LEU A 35 -36.68 -45.08 1.97
C LEU A 35 -36.30 -43.68 1.49
N CYS A 36 -35.93 -43.52 0.20
CA CYS A 36 -35.72 -42.20 -0.38
C CYS A 36 -37.03 -41.42 -0.44
N SER A 37 -38.12 -42.05 -0.89
CA SER A 37 -39.44 -41.41 -0.96
C SER A 37 -40.06 -41.13 0.40
N THR A 38 -39.79 -41.95 1.41
CA THR A 38 -40.52 -41.91 2.70
C THR A 38 -39.77 -41.24 3.83
N ALA A 39 -38.44 -41.37 3.83
CA ALA A 39 -37.57 -40.87 4.90
C ALA A 39 -36.47 -39.94 4.37
N GLY A 40 -36.37 -39.71 3.06
CA GLY A 40 -35.30 -38.92 2.46
C GLY A 40 -33.91 -39.52 2.65
N THR A 41 -33.84 -40.84 2.90
CA THR A 41 -32.58 -41.57 3.15
C THR A 41 -32.38 -42.63 2.07
N ASN A 42 -31.15 -43.13 1.89
CA ASN A 42 -30.83 -44.12 0.84
C ASN A 42 -31.22 -43.67 -0.58
N CYS A 43 -31.20 -42.36 -0.84
CA CYS A 43 -31.43 -41.84 -2.17
C CYS A 43 -30.30 -42.22 -3.15
N PRO A 44 -30.60 -42.31 -4.45
CA PRO A 44 -29.60 -42.66 -5.46
C PRO A 44 -28.36 -41.79 -5.39
N ALA A 45 -27.21 -42.43 -5.52
CA ALA A 45 -25.91 -41.80 -5.50
C ALA A 45 -25.02 -42.41 -6.58
N LEU A 46 -24.29 -41.54 -7.28
CA LEU A 46 -23.19 -41.96 -8.13
C LEU A 46 -21.98 -42.24 -7.24
N GLN A 47 -21.43 -43.44 -7.33
CA GLN A 47 -20.25 -43.86 -6.59
C GLN A 47 -19.16 -44.35 -7.52
N PHE A 48 -17.91 -44.07 -7.14
CA PHE A 48 -16.70 -44.58 -7.76
C PHE A 48 -16.09 -45.62 -6.82
N GLY A 49 -15.89 -46.83 -7.34
CA GLY A 49 -15.27 -47.94 -6.62
C GLY A 49 -13.94 -48.33 -7.26
N ARG A 50 -12.89 -48.50 -6.46
CA ARG A 50 -11.59 -49.00 -6.92
C ARG A 50 -11.09 -50.12 -6.04
N MET A 51 -10.36 -51.06 -6.62
CA MET A 51 -9.55 -52.04 -5.88
C MET A 51 -8.08 -51.73 -6.10
N ALA A 52 -7.38 -51.30 -5.05
CA ALA A 52 -5.96 -51.01 -5.13
C ALA A 52 -5.13 -52.29 -5.26
N SER A 53 -3.85 -52.15 -5.63
CA SER A 53 -2.91 -53.26 -5.77
C SER A 53 -2.66 -54.08 -4.49
N ASP A 54 -3.18 -53.62 -3.34
CA ASP A 54 -3.17 -54.32 -2.06
C ASP A 54 -4.46 -55.11 -1.76
N ASP A 55 -5.28 -55.36 -2.79
CA ASP A 55 -6.58 -56.05 -2.74
C ASP A 55 -7.66 -55.35 -1.88
N LYS A 56 -7.44 -54.10 -1.44
CA LYS A 56 -8.47 -53.33 -0.72
C LYS A 56 -9.40 -52.59 -1.66
N VAL A 57 -10.69 -52.65 -1.35
CA VAL A 57 -11.74 -51.94 -2.09
C VAL A 57 -12.09 -50.62 -1.39
N TYR A 58 -12.06 -49.53 -2.15
CA TYR A 58 -12.43 -48.18 -1.71
C TYR A 58 -13.65 -47.70 -2.48
N TRP A 59 -14.55 -46.97 -1.81
CA TRP A 59 -15.77 -46.42 -2.38
C TRP A 59 -15.88 -44.92 -2.08
N TYR A 60 -16.15 -44.13 -3.11
CA TYR A 60 -16.24 -42.68 -3.06
C TYR A 60 -17.58 -42.23 -3.64
N LYS A 61 -18.38 -41.50 -2.86
CA LYS A 61 -19.62 -40.88 -3.36
C LYS A 61 -19.27 -39.64 -4.18
N LYS A 62 -19.65 -39.63 -5.46
CA LYS A 62 -19.38 -38.55 -6.42
C LYS A 62 -20.53 -37.57 -6.59
N ALA A 63 -21.76 -38.08 -6.63
CA ALA A 63 -22.97 -37.26 -6.63
C ALA A 63 -24.07 -37.97 -5.84
N GLY A 64 -25.00 -37.21 -5.26
CA GLY A 64 -26.19 -37.75 -4.61
C GLY A 64 -27.44 -36.98 -5.03
N VAL A 65 -28.58 -37.66 -5.00
CA VAL A 65 -29.90 -37.03 -5.10
C VAL A 65 -30.27 -36.42 -3.75
N ASP A 66 -30.57 -35.13 -3.72
CA ASP A 66 -31.14 -34.49 -2.53
C ASP A 66 -32.62 -34.89 -2.41
N PRO A 67 -33.05 -35.40 -1.24
CA PRO A 67 -34.41 -35.88 -1.04
C PRO A 67 -35.48 -34.80 -1.17
N THR A 68 -35.14 -33.52 -1.00
CA THR A 68 -36.09 -32.40 -1.11
C THR A 68 -36.53 -32.12 -2.55
N ILE A 69 -35.76 -32.59 -3.53
CA ILE A 69 -36.05 -32.43 -4.96
C ILE A 69 -36.45 -33.75 -5.64
N TYR A 70 -36.52 -34.85 -4.88
CA TYR A 70 -36.94 -36.16 -5.39
C TYR A 70 -38.47 -36.18 -5.60
N PRO A 71 -38.97 -36.43 -6.82
CA PRO A 71 -40.41 -36.34 -7.11
C PRO A 71 -41.22 -37.55 -6.60
N GLY A 72 -40.55 -38.62 -6.15
CA GLY A 72 -41.18 -39.83 -5.64
C GLY A 72 -40.95 -41.06 -6.52
N ASP A 73 -41.35 -42.22 -6.01
CA ASP A 73 -41.17 -43.49 -6.72
C ASP A 73 -42.04 -43.58 -8.00
N ASN A 74 -41.52 -44.31 -9.00
CA ASN A 74 -42.10 -44.55 -10.32
C ASN A 74 -42.17 -43.33 -11.26
N GLU A 75 -41.59 -42.19 -10.87
CA GLU A 75 -41.39 -41.05 -11.75
C GLU A 75 -39.94 -41.00 -12.26
N TRP A 76 -39.79 -40.72 -13.55
CA TRP A 76 -38.48 -40.42 -14.12
C TRP A 76 -38.09 -39.00 -13.73
N PHE A 77 -36.86 -38.81 -13.26
CA PHE A 77 -36.33 -37.49 -12.98
C PHE A 77 -34.86 -37.38 -13.41
N ASP A 78 -34.44 -36.14 -13.67
CA ASP A 78 -33.05 -35.84 -14.01
C ASP A 78 -32.20 -35.86 -12.73
N PHE A 79 -31.16 -36.68 -12.76
CA PHE A 79 -30.11 -36.70 -11.77
C PHE A 79 -28.82 -36.21 -12.42
N SER A 80 -28.39 -35.02 -12.04
CA SER A 80 -27.18 -34.39 -12.55
C SER A 80 -26.32 -33.81 -11.43
N GLY A 81 -25.04 -33.65 -11.70
CA GLY A 81 -24.10 -33.00 -10.79
C GLY A 81 -22.73 -32.80 -11.42
N VAL A 82 -21.93 -31.94 -10.81
CA VAL A 82 -20.51 -31.81 -11.13
C VAL A 82 -19.75 -32.87 -10.32
N VAL A 83 -18.94 -33.68 -10.98
CA VAL A 83 -18.16 -34.76 -10.35
C VAL A 83 -16.69 -34.63 -10.71
N GLU A 84 -15.82 -34.95 -9.77
CA GLU A 84 -14.36 -34.90 -9.94
C GLU A 84 -13.75 -36.22 -9.48
N PHE A 85 -12.67 -36.65 -10.13
CA PHE A 85 -11.94 -37.86 -9.79
C PHE A 85 -10.49 -37.49 -9.48
N SER A 86 -9.99 -37.82 -8.29
CA SER A 86 -8.64 -37.43 -7.91
C SER A 86 -7.57 -38.28 -8.59
N SER A 87 -6.35 -37.76 -8.69
CA SER A 87 -5.18 -38.55 -9.12
C SER A 87 -5.00 -39.85 -8.34
N GLN A 88 -5.32 -39.86 -7.05
CA GLN A 88 -5.30 -41.08 -6.23
C GLN A 88 -6.37 -42.08 -6.65
N GLU A 89 -7.56 -41.62 -7.01
CA GLU A 89 -8.68 -42.48 -7.41
C GLU A 89 -8.49 -43.10 -8.79
N LEU A 90 -7.81 -42.40 -9.69
CA LEU A 90 -7.54 -42.84 -11.06
C LEU A 90 -6.20 -43.58 -11.22
N SER A 91 -5.64 -44.13 -10.13
CA SER A 91 -4.36 -44.86 -10.18
C SER A 91 -4.35 -45.96 -11.24
N THR A 92 -3.30 -45.97 -12.07
CA THR A 92 -3.09 -47.00 -13.10
C THR A 92 -2.74 -48.37 -12.52
N ASP A 93 -2.38 -48.42 -11.24
CA ASP A 93 -2.00 -49.65 -10.53
C ASP A 93 -3.21 -50.39 -9.92
N ASP A 94 -4.42 -49.85 -10.08
CA ASP A 94 -5.63 -50.46 -9.54
C ASP A 94 -6.03 -51.73 -10.31
N VAL A 95 -6.43 -52.75 -9.56
CA VAL A 95 -6.89 -54.05 -10.09
C VAL A 95 -8.18 -53.89 -10.89
N PHE A 96 -9.09 -53.02 -10.42
CA PHE A 96 -10.23 -52.54 -11.20
C PHE A 96 -10.70 -51.17 -10.72
N GLN A 97 -11.37 -50.47 -11.61
CA GLN A 97 -12.14 -49.27 -11.33
C GLN A 97 -13.55 -49.45 -11.89
N MET A 98 -14.57 -49.01 -11.14
CA MET A 98 -15.96 -49.08 -11.57
C MET A 98 -16.76 -47.86 -11.11
N LEU A 99 -17.75 -47.52 -11.91
CA LEU A 99 -18.74 -46.51 -11.58
C LEU A 99 -20.08 -47.20 -11.34
N THR A 100 -20.75 -46.88 -10.25
CA THR A 100 -22.02 -47.50 -9.88
C THR A 100 -23.02 -46.45 -9.43
N VAL A 101 -24.28 -46.63 -9.78
CA VAL A 101 -25.40 -45.92 -9.14
C VAL A 101 -26.01 -46.85 -8.12
N ASN A 102 -25.96 -46.47 -6.85
CA ASN A 102 -26.47 -47.27 -5.72
C ASN A 102 -27.11 -46.34 -4.68
N GLY A 103 -27.41 -46.84 -3.48
CA GLY A 103 -28.07 -46.07 -2.41
C GLY A 103 -29.37 -46.73 -1.94
N PRO A 104 -30.36 -46.94 -2.84
CA PRO A 104 -31.64 -47.56 -2.49
C PRO A 104 -31.48 -48.94 -1.83
N GLU A 105 -32.36 -49.23 -0.88
CA GLU A 105 -32.35 -50.48 -0.13
C GLU A 105 -32.69 -51.72 -0.98
N ALA A 106 -32.31 -52.90 -0.48
CA ALA A 106 -32.55 -54.15 -1.17
C ALA A 106 -34.06 -54.37 -1.44
N GLY A 107 -34.39 -54.68 -2.70
CA GLY A 107 -35.78 -54.85 -3.16
C GLY A 107 -36.36 -53.64 -3.90
N VAL A 108 -35.62 -52.53 -4.00
CA VAL A 108 -35.93 -51.40 -4.88
C VAL A 108 -35.17 -51.54 -6.20
N ASP A 109 -35.89 -51.52 -7.31
CA ASP A 109 -35.31 -51.52 -8.66
C ASP A 109 -34.87 -50.10 -9.06
N ILE A 110 -33.67 -50.00 -9.62
CA ILE A 110 -33.10 -48.75 -10.14
C ILE A 110 -33.08 -48.83 -11.67
N ALA A 111 -33.92 -48.03 -12.33
CA ALA A 111 -33.85 -47.84 -13.78
C ALA A 111 -33.04 -46.58 -14.10
N ILE A 112 -32.12 -46.68 -15.06
CA ILE A 112 -31.21 -45.61 -15.48
C ILE A 112 -31.34 -45.43 -17.00
N ASP A 113 -31.40 -44.18 -17.45
CA ASP A 113 -31.43 -43.79 -18.86
C ASP A 113 -30.58 -42.53 -19.10
N ASP A 114 -30.25 -42.22 -20.35
CA ASP A 114 -29.51 -41.00 -20.75
C ASP A 114 -28.20 -40.75 -19.95
N PHE A 115 -27.49 -41.81 -19.57
CA PHE A 115 -26.26 -41.69 -18.77
C PHE A 115 -25.13 -41.03 -19.56
N SER A 116 -24.57 -39.95 -19.04
CA SER A 116 -23.45 -39.23 -19.62
C SER A 116 -22.51 -38.66 -18.55
N ILE A 117 -21.21 -38.68 -18.87
CA ILE A 117 -20.16 -37.94 -18.20
C ILE A 117 -19.42 -37.18 -19.30
N SER A 118 -19.38 -35.87 -19.20
CA SER A 118 -18.81 -34.99 -20.22
C SER A 118 -17.97 -33.89 -19.59
N LEU A 119 -16.98 -33.38 -20.31
CA LEU A 119 -16.25 -32.19 -19.88
C LEU A 119 -17.15 -30.95 -19.98
N PRO A 120 -16.95 -29.95 -19.11
CA PRO A 120 -17.54 -28.63 -19.30
C PRO A 120 -17.21 -28.06 -20.67
N GLU A 121 -18.14 -27.29 -21.23
CA GLU A 121 -17.91 -26.58 -22.50
C GLU A 121 -16.80 -25.53 -22.34
N GLY A 122 -16.15 -25.11 -23.45
CA GLY A 122 -15.00 -24.19 -23.37
C GLY A 122 -15.32 -22.80 -22.78
N ASN A 123 -16.58 -22.37 -22.85
CA ASN A 123 -17.10 -21.14 -22.23
C ASN A 123 -17.44 -21.32 -20.73
N ALA A 124 -17.23 -22.50 -20.16
CA ALA A 124 -17.28 -22.75 -18.71
C ALA A 124 -16.07 -22.19 -17.96
N TYR A 125 -15.09 -21.69 -18.71
CA TYR A 125 -13.91 -20.99 -18.21
C TYR A 125 -13.98 -19.51 -18.64
N PRO A 126 -13.32 -18.61 -17.91
CA PRO A 126 -13.26 -17.19 -18.27
C PRO A 126 -12.84 -16.97 -19.74
N ASP A 127 -13.44 -15.99 -20.41
CA ASP A 127 -13.07 -15.65 -21.80
C ASP A 127 -11.57 -15.33 -21.87
N PRO A 128 -10.75 -16.11 -22.60
CA PRO A 128 -9.30 -15.89 -22.65
C PRO A 128 -8.90 -14.52 -23.19
N ASN A 129 -9.79 -13.83 -23.91
CA ASN A 129 -9.53 -12.49 -24.44
C ASN A 129 -9.93 -11.37 -23.47
N ASN A 130 -10.74 -11.67 -22.44
CA ASN A 130 -11.29 -10.66 -21.55
C ASN A 130 -11.58 -11.20 -20.13
N VAL A 131 -10.63 -11.99 -19.62
CA VAL A 131 -10.71 -12.75 -18.37
C VAL A 131 -11.07 -11.89 -17.15
N CYS A 132 -10.67 -10.61 -17.13
CA CYS A 132 -10.81 -9.73 -15.98
C CYS A 132 -11.94 -8.69 -16.09
N SER A 133 -12.77 -8.72 -17.14
CA SER A 133 -13.87 -7.75 -17.27
C SER A 133 -15.04 -8.02 -16.32
N ASN A 134 -15.38 -9.28 -16.12
CA ASN A 134 -16.32 -9.75 -15.12
C ASN A 134 -15.71 -11.01 -14.49
N LEU A 135 -15.48 -10.99 -13.17
CA LEU A 135 -14.81 -12.08 -12.48
C LEU A 135 -15.71 -13.32 -12.33
N ILE A 136 -17.03 -13.15 -12.54
CA ILE A 136 -18.03 -14.21 -12.36
C ILE A 136 -18.48 -14.76 -13.72
N VAL A 137 -18.29 -16.07 -13.90
CA VAL A 137 -18.81 -16.84 -15.04
C VAL A 137 -20.10 -17.53 -14.61
N ASN A 138 -21.14 -17.50 -15.46
CA ASN A 138 -22.44 -18.14 -15.22
C ASN A 138 -23.18 -17.63 -13.97
N GLY A 139 -23.03 -16.35 -13.64
CA GLY A 139 -23.69 -15.78 -12.46
C GLY A 139 -25.22 -15.66 -12.54
N ASP A 140 -25.79 -15.79 -13.75
CA ASP A 140 -27.23 -15.82 -14.03
C ASP A 140 -27.81 -17.25 -14.08
N ALA A 141 -26.98 -18.28 -13.87
CA ALA A 141 -27.37 -19.69 -13.93
C ALA A 141 -27.95 -20.20 -15.27
N GLU A 142 -27.83 -19.42 -16.36
CA GLU A 142 -28.41 -19.77 -17.67
C GLU A 142 -27.48 -20.61 -18.55
N LEU A 143 -26.21 -20.72 -18.20
CA LEU A 143 -25.23 -21.44 -18.99
C LEU A 143 -25.19 -22.94 -18.65
N PHE A 144 -24.49 -23.68 -19.51
CA PHE A 144 -24.12 -25.08 -19.31
C PHE A 144 -25.30 -26.03 -19.10
N GLY A 145 -26.50 -25.70 -19.59
CA GLY A 145 -27.67 -26.57 -19.45
C GLY A 145 -28.13 -26.74 -18.00
N GLY A 146 -27.92 -25.73 -17.17
CA GLY A 146 -28.37 -25.70 -15.78
C GLY A 146 -27.42 -26.38 -14.79
N PHE A 147 -26.17 -26.66 -15.16
CA PHE A 147 -25.17 -27.08 -14.18
C PHE A 147 -24.68 -25.86 -13.38
N PRO A 148 -24.68 -25.93 -12.03
CA PRO A 148 -24.12 -24.88 -11.20
C PRO A 148 -22.60 -24.99 -11.22
N PHE A 149 -21.98 -24.58 -12.32
CA PHE A 149 -20.54 -24.58 -12.55
C PHE A 149 -20.15 -23.24 -13.16
N PRO A 150 -18.98 -22.65 -12.81
CA PRO A 150 -17.99 -23.14 -11.84
C PRO A 150 -18.33 -22.81 -10.38
N HIS A 151 -19.56 -22.35 -10.10
CA HIS A 151 -20.06 -22.17 -8.74
C HIS A 151 -20.06 -23.49 -7.96
N THR A 152 -19.83 -23.43 -6.65
CA THR A 152 -19.88 -24.61 -5.78
C THR A 152 -20.54 -24.27 -4.45
N SER A 153 -20.91 -25.28 -3.67
CA SER A 153 -21.27 -25.06 -2.27
C SER A 153 -20.00 -24.83 -1.44
N TYR A 154 -20.00 -23.82 -0.57
CA TYR A 154 -18.87 -23.53 0.31
C TYR A 154 -18.52 -24.73 1.21
N VAL A 155 -19.54 -25.44 1.71
CA VAL A 155 -19.35 -26.70 2.43
C VAL A 155 -19.47 -27.85 1.44
N SER A 156 -18.40 -28.65 1.32
CA SER A 156 -18.29 -29.75 0.35
C SER A 156 -19.31 -30.88 0.54
N THR A 157 -19.93 -30.98 1.72
CA THR A 157 -21.00 -31.97 1.99
C THR A 157 -22.40 -31.50 1.60
N SER A 158 -22.53 -30.25 1.17
CA SER A 158 -23.76 -29.61 0.71
C SER A 158 -23.73 -29.49 -0.82
N GLN A 159 -24.89 -29.47 -1.47
CA GLN A 159 -24.99 -29.40 -2.93
C GLN A 159 -25.71 -28.12 -3.37
N LEU A 160 -25.22 -27.54 -4.45
CA LEU A 160 -25.83 -26.43 -5.15
C LEU A 160 -26.61 -26.99 -6.34
N TYR A 161 -27.79 -26.43 -6.61
CA TYR A 161 -28.66 -26.82 -7.72
C TYR A 161 -29.01 -25.62 -8.58
N THR A 162 -29.48 -25.88 -9.80
CA THR A 162 -30.13 -24.86 -10.61
C THR A 162 -31.62 -25.19 -10.66
N LYS A 163 -32.46 -24.18 -10.45
CA LYS A 163 -33.91 -24.26 -10.58
C LYS A 163 -34.37 -23.28 -11.65
N THR A 164 -35.46 -23.61 -12.32
CA THR A 164 -36.11 -22.74 -13.30
C THR A 164 -37.42 -22.23 -12.73
N ASP A 165 -37.65 -20.93 -12.81
CA ASP A 165 -38.91 -20.32 -12.40
C ASP A 165 -40.01 -20.42 -13.48
N GLY A 166 -41.20 -19.89 -13.18
CA GLY A 166 -42.34 -19.91 -14.11
C GLY A 166 -42.17 -19.07 -15.38
N ASN A 167 -41.11 -18.25 -15.47
CA ASN A 167 -40.77 -17.43 -16.63
C ASN A 167 -39.60 -18.01 -17.44
N ASN A 168 -39.18 -19.24 -17.12
CA ASN A 168 -38.03 -19.89 -17.74
C ASN A 168 -36.69 -19.19 -17.42
N ASN A 169 -36.61 -18.51 -16.28
CA ASN A 169 -35.37 -17.95 -15.72
C ASN A 169 -34.76 -18.95 -14.74
N ASN A 170 -33.52 -19.31 -14.97
CA ASN A 170 -32.75 -20.18 -14.11
C ASN A 170 -32.14 -19.39 -12.94
N TYR A 171 -31.95 -20.06 -11.81
CA TYR A 171 -31.29 -19.48 -10.63
C TYR A 171 -30.65 -20.58 -9.80
N PHE A 172 -29.61 -20.24 -9.05
CA PHE A 172 -28.96 -21.17 -8.14
C PHE A 172 -29.75 -21.34 -6.84
N HIS A 173 -29.84 -22.57 -6.35
CA HIS A 173 -30.61 -22.94 -5.16
C HIS A 173 -29.76 -23.80 -4.21
N ALA A 174 -29.66 -23.36 -2.94
CA ALA A 174 -28.96 -24.07 -1.87
C ALA A 174 -29.95 -24.54 -0.78
N PRO A 175 -30.59 -25.73 -0.93
CA PRO A 175 -31.70 -26.20 -0.07
C PRO A 175 -31.30 -26.72 1.32
N SER A 176 -30.14 -27.36 1.43
CA SER A 176 -29.78 -28.22 2.56
C SER A 176 -28.59 -27.66 3.36
N ARG A 177 -28.64 -26.36 3.66
CA ARG A 177 -27.57 -25.65 4.38
C ARG A 177 -27.42 -26.18 5.81
N LYS A 178 -26.18 -26.45 6.22
CA LYS A 178 -25.86 -26.98 7.56
C LYS A 178 -25.37 -25.91 8.55
N TYR A 179 -24.83 -24.82 8.02
CA TYR A 179 -24.23 -23.74 8.79
C TYR A 179 -24.62 -22.40 8.18
N PHE A 180 -24.51 -21.34 8.97
CA PHE A 180 -24.83 -20.01 8.47
C PHE A 180 -23.88 -19.55 7.34
N TRP A 181 -22.65 -20.06 7.32
CA TRP A 181 -21.66 -19.88 6.23
C TRP A 181 -21.76 -20.89 5.08
N ASP A 182 -22.68 -21.84 5.16
CA ASP A 182 -22.95 -22.77 4.06
C ASP A 182 -23.74 -22.04 2.99
N GLY A 183 -23.31 -22.05 1.73
CA GLY A 183 -23.91 -21.21 0.69
C GLY A 183 -23.15 -21.32 -0.62
N LEU A 184 -23.59 -20.57 -1.64
CA LEU A 184 -22.87 -20.50 -2.91
C LEU A 184 -21.48 -19.90 -2.70
N SER A 185 -20.48 -20.50 -3.36
CA SER A 185 -19.11 -20.03 -3.41
C SER A 185 -18.55 -20.07 -4.83
N TYR A 186 -17.53 -19.25 -5.08
CA TYR A 186 -16.88 -19.08 -6.38
C TYR A 186 -15.43 -18.66 -6.16
N ASP A 187 -14.49 -19.31 -6.83
CA ASP A 187 -13.07 -18.94 -6.79
C ASP A 187 -12.78 -17.82 -7.79
N LEU A 188 -12.42 -16.65 -7.27
CA LEU A 188 -12.00 -15.51 -8.08
C LEU A 188 -10.60 -15.77 -8.61
N LEU A 189 -10.34 -15.34 -9.84
CA LEU A 189 -9.04 -15.54 -10.47
C LEU A 189 -8.00 -14.56 -9.89
N PRO A 190 -6.98 -15.02 -9.16
CA PRO A 190 -6.04 -14.12 -8.47
C PRO A 190 -5.30 -13.16 -9.42
N SER A 191 -5.03 -13.57 -10.66
CA SER A 191 -4.36 -12.73 -11.65
C SER A 191 -5.17 -11.50 -12.09
N CYS A 192 -6.48 -11.47 -11.83
CA CYS A 192 -7.33 -10.30 -12.10
C CYS A 192 -7.47 -9.37 -10.88
N LEU A 193 -7.00 -9.79 -9.70
CA LEU A 193 -7.14 -9.07 -8.44
C LEU A 193 -5.93 -8.15 -8.21
N THR A 194 -5.67 -7.25 -9.16
CA THR A 194 -4.53 -6.32 -9.06
C THR A 194 -4.75 -5.29 -7.95
N PRO A 195 -3.70 -4.78 -7.29
CA PRO A 195 -3.87 -3.83 -6.20
C PRO A 195 -4.58 -2.57 -6.72
N SER A 196 -5.46 -2.02 -5.90
CA SER A 196 -6.21 -0.79 -6.19
C SER A 196 -7.14 -0.90 -7.42
N SER A 197 -7.42 -2.11 -7.89
CA SER A 197 -8.49 -2.33 -8.87
C SER A 197 -9.84 -2.32 -8.18
N ILE A 198 -10.77 -1.58 -8.77
CA ILE A 198 -12.14 -1.40 -8.32
C ILE A 198 -13.04 -2.23 -9.24
N TYR A 199 -13.83 -3.10 -8.64
CA TYR A 199 -14.88 -3.87 -9.31
C TYR A 199 -16.23 -3.56 -8.70
N THR A 200 -17.27 -3.45 -9.52
CA THR A 200 -18.66 -3.32 -9.06
C THR A 200 -19.26 -4.72 -8.92
N PHE A 201 -19.51 -5.14 -7.67
CA PHE A 201 -20.24 -6.34 -7.33
C PHE A 201 -21.75 -6.10 -7.43
N SER A 202 -22.50 -7.06 -7.98
CA SER A 202 -23.96 -7.10 -7.92
C SER A 202 -24.45 -8.54 -7.78
N ALA A 203 -25.49 -8.76 -6.99
CA ALA A 203 -26.17 -10.06 -6.90
C ALA A 203 -27.65 -9.89 -6.51
N LYS A 204 -28.49 -10.80 -6.98
CA LYS A 204 -29.84 -11.02 -6.47
C LYS A 204 -29.85 -12.21 -5.53
N VAL A 205 -30.45 -12.01 -4.35
CA VAL A 205 -30.57 -13.07 -3.33
C VAL A 205 -32.01 -13.17 -2.84
N ARG A 206 -32.48 -14.39 -2.59
CA ARG A 206 -33.75 -14.65 -1.90
C ARG A 206 -33.55 -15.72 -0.83
N VAL A 207 -33.96 -15.43 0.40
CA VAL A 207 -33.87 -16.39 1.51
C VAL A 207 -35.23 -17.02 1.74
N ASN A 208 -35.32 -18.34 1.65
CA ASN A 208 -36.55 -19.11 1.89
C ASN A 208 -36.76 -19.31 3.40
N SER A 209 -36.99 -18.20 4.11
CA SER A 209 -37.28 -18.16 5.55
C SER A 209 -38.61 -17.44 5.82
N ASP A 210 -39.27 -17.82 6.92
CA ASP A 210 -40.50 -17.19 7.42
C ASP A 210 -40.24 -15.81 8.05
N VAL A 211 -38.98 -15.50 8.39
CA VAL A 211 -38.56 -14.22 8.98
C VAL A 211 -37.52 -13.52 8.09
N PRO A 212 -37.40 -12.18 8.12
CA PRO A 212 -36.41 -11.46 7.32
C PRO A 212 -34.98 -11.85 7.71
N VAL A 213 -34.23 -12.37 6.73
CA VAL A 213 -32.82 -12.77 6.90
C VAL A 213 -31.94 -11.91 6.00
N VAL A 214 -30.79 -11.48 6.54
CA VAL A 214 -29.76 -10.73 5.82
C VAL A 214 -28.69 -11.69 5.31
N VAL A 215 -28.24 -11.48 4.07
CA VAL A 215 -27.13 -12.24 3.46
C VAL A 215 -25.95 -11.31 3.24
N LYS A 216 -24.74 -11.81 3.49
CA LYS A 216 -23.47 -11.11 3.28
C LYS A 216 -22.60 -11.86 2.27
N PRO A 217 -22.34 -11.29 1.08
CA PRO A 217 -21.25 -11.73 0.21
C PRO A 217 -19.89 -11.36 0.83
N THR A 218 -18.98 -12.32 0.88
CA THR A 218 -17.69 -12.20 1.58
C THR A 218 -16.60 -12.89 0.78
N ILE A 219 -15.39 -12.33 0.82
CA ILE A 219 -14.20 -12.92 0.20
C ILE A 219 -13.31 -13.48 1.31
N ARG A 220 -12.94 -14.75 1.17
CA ARG A 220 -11.96 -15.45 1.99
C ARG A 220 -10.63 -15.49 1.26
N TYR A 221 -9.55 -15.13 1.96
CA TYR A 221 -8.17 -15.18 1.47
C TYR A 221 -7.21 -15.46 2.64
N LEU A 222 -5.96 -15.78 2.35
CA LEU A 222 -4.85 -15.81 3.31
C LEU A 222 -4.06 -14.50 3.28
N ASP A 223 -3.74 -13.96 4.44
CA ASP A 223 -2.78 -12.87 4.58
C ASP A 223 -1.32 -13.35 4.39
N PRO A 224 -0.32 -12.45 4.37
CA PRO A 224 1.09 -12.82 4.19
C PRO A 224 1.65 -13.76 5.29
N ASN A 225 0.97 -13.91 6.42
CA ASN A 225 1.34 -14.84 7.49
C ASN A 225 0.63 -16.20 7.35
N GLY A 226 -0.14 -16.40 6.27
CA GLY A 226 -0.94 -17.59 6.03
C GLY A 226 -2.20 -17.69 6.92
N ILE A 227 -2.63 -16.58 7.53
CA ILE A 227 -3.84 -16.55 8.37
C ILE A 227 -5.04 -16.23 7.49
N GLU A 228 -6.12 -16.97 7.68
CA GLU A 228 -7.38 -16.72 6.97
C GLU A 228 -8.02 -15.39 7.38
N GLN A 229 -8.34 -14.58 6.37
CA GLN A 229 -9.03 -13.31 6.48
C GLN A 229 -10.35 -13.36 5.71
N PHE A 230 -11.28 -12.49 6.11
CA PHE A 230 -12.65 -12.43 5.58
C PHE A 230 -13.11 -10.99 5.40
N ASP A 231 -13.21 -10.55 4.15
CA ASP A 231 -13.67 -9.20 3.83
C ASP A 231 -15.08 -9.24 3.25
N THR A 232 -16.02 -8.58 3.94
CA THR A 232 -17.41 -8.49 3.48
C THR A 232 -17.52 -7.45 2.38
N ILE A 233 -18.01 -7.86 1.20
CA ILE A 233 -18.18 -6.97 0.05
C ILE A 233 -19.28 -5.94 0.33
N THR A 234 -20.44 -6.42 0.78
CA THR A 234 -21.59 -5.58 1.13
C THR A 234 -22.56 -6.35 2.02
N THR A 235 -23.62 -5.69 2.50
CA THR A 235 -24.72 -6.32 3.22
C THR A 235 -25.98 -6.19 2.39
N CYS A 236 -26.59 -7.32 2.01
CA CYS A 236 -27.80 -7.28 1.20
C CYS A 236 -29.03 -6.88 2.04
N PRO A 237 -30.06 -6.25 1.44
CA PRO A 237 -31.34 -6.04 2.13
C PRO A 237 -31.89 -7.36 2.68
N ALA A 238 -32.66 -7.31 3.77
CA ALA A 238 -33.26 -8.52 4.33
C ALA A 238 -34.30 -9.12 3.37
N SER A 239 -34.34 -10.46 3.25
CA SER A 239 -35.23 -11.21 2.37
C SER A 239 -35.99 -12.32 3.11
N THR A 240 -37.14 -12.72 2.56
CA THR A 240 -38.03 -13.80 3.04
C THR A 240 -38.54 -14.63 1.87
N ALA A 241 -39.16 -15.78 2.15
CA ALA A 241 -39.71 -16.67 1.11
C ALA A 241 -40.76 -15.96 0.23
N ASP A 242 -41.60 -15.13 0.84
CA ASP A 242 -42.67 -14.39 0.15
C ASP A 242 -42.21 -13.03 -0.43
N GLY A 243 -41.03 -12.55 -0.04
CA GLY A 243 -40.52 -11.22 -0.39
C GLY A 243 -39.87 -11.10 -1.77
N GLY A 244 -39.60 -12.23 -2.43
CA GLY A 244 -38.89 -12.25 -3.72
C GLY A 244 -37.39 -11.96 -3.61
N PHE A 245 -36.74 -11.78 -4.76
CA PHE A 245 -35.31 -11.43 -4.83
C PHE A 245 -35.07 -9.98 -4.41
N VAL A 246 -34.03 -9.77 -3.61
CA VAL A 246 -33.47 -8.45 -3.28
C VAL A 246 -32.11 -8.29 -3.96
N THR A 247 -31.78 -7.07 -4.37
CA THR A 247 -30.51 -6.77 -5.05
C THR A 247 -29.56 -6.06 -4.09
N CYS A 248 -28.30 -6.48 -4.11
CA CYS A 248 -27.21 -5.79 -3.41
C CYS A 248 -26.09 -5.45 -4.39
N THR A 249 -25.53 -4.24 -4.24
CA THR A 249 -24.50 -3.71 -5.14
C THR A 249 -23.50 -2.90 -4.33
N ALA A 250 -22.21 -3.05 -4.64
CA ALA A 250 -21.14 -2.28 -4.04
C ALA A 250 -19.92 -2.25 -4.95
N ASP A 251 -19.15 -1.17 -4.87
CA ASP A 251 -17.78 -1.18 -5.38
C ASP A 251 -16.85 -1.81 -4.34
N PHE A 252 -15.93 -2.65 -4.81
CA PHE A 252 -14.96 -3.34 -3.98
C PHE A 252 -13.56 -3.13 -4.54
N THR A 253 -12.61 -2.79 -3.67
CA THR A 253 -11.22 -2.56 -4.05
C THR A 253 -10.36 -3.70 -3.53
N PHE A 254 -9.62 -4.37 -4.42
CA PHE A 254 -8.69 -5.42 -4.02
C PHE A 254 -7.36 -4.82 -3.55
N GLY A 255 -6.96 -5.14 -2.31
CA GLY A 255 -5.66 -4.76 -1.74
C GLY A 255 -4.53 -5.76 -2.06
N GLU A 256 -3.32 -5.48 -1.58
CA GLU A 256 -2.14 -6.31 -1.87
C GLU A 256 -2.24 -7.74 -1.32
N ASN A 257 -2.93 -7.92 -0.19
CA ASN A 257 -3.09 -9.24 0.45
C ASN A 257 -3.83 -10.25 -0.44
N TYR A 258 -4.67 -9.79 -1.38
CA TYR A 258 -5.39 -10.67 -2.31
C TYR A 258 -4.46 -11.28 -3.36
N ILE A 259 -3.35 -10.61 -3.67
CA ILE A 259 -2.39 -11.00 -4.71
C ILE A 259 -1.39 -12.01 -4.16
N THR A 260 -0.92 -11.76 -2.94
CA THR A 260 -0.03 -12.68 -2.22
C THR A 260 -0.76 -13.92 -1.72
N SER A 261 -2.09 -13.87 -1.73
CA SER A 261 -2.92 -15.01 -1.42
C SER A 261 -2.90 -16.08 -2.52
N PRO A 262 -2.74 -17.36 -2.18
CA PRO A 262 -2.85 -18.43 -3.16
C PRO A 262 -4.28 -18.61 -3.70
N PHE A 263 -5.28 -18.02 -3.06
CA PHE A 263 -6.67 -18.02 -3.53
C PHE A 263 -7.42 -16.78 -3.02
N ALA A 264 -8.47 -16.41 -3.74
CA ALA A 264 -9.51 -15.52 -3.24
C ALA A 264 -10.87 -16.16 -3.56
N LYS A 265 -11.58 -16.61 -2.52
CA LYS A 265 -12.85 -17.32 -2.69
C LYS A 265 -14.00 -16.45 -2.20
N MET A 266 -14.90 -16.09 -3.10
CA MET A 266 -16.15 -15.44 -2.74
C MET A 266 -17.14 -16.49 -2.24
N PHE A 267 -17.87 -16.18 -1.17
CA PHE A 267 -18.99 -16.99 -0.69
C PHE A 267 -20.07 -16.12 -0.05
N PHE A 268 -21.26 -16.67 0.12
CA PHE A 268 -22.39 -15.99 0.75
C PHE A 268 -22.74 -16.67 2.07
N TYR A 269 -22.97 -15.88 3.12
CA TYR A 269 -23.47 -16.41 4.39
C TYR A 269 -24.70 -15.66 4.89
N GLY A 270 -25.60 -16.38 5.53
CA GLY A 270 -26.79 -15.82 6.19
C GLY A 270 -26.44 -15.33 7.59
N VAL A 271 -26.84 -14.13 7.96
CA VAL A 271 -26.66 -13.61 9.33
C VAL A 271 -27.74 -14.20 10.21
N ASP A 272 -27.34 -14.84 11.31
CA ASP A 272 -28.22 -15.46 12.31
C ASP A 272 -29.18 -16.56 11.77
N ASP A 273 -28.96 -17.04 10.54
CA ASP A 273 -29.72 -18.11 9.90
C ASP A 273 -28.80 -19.23 9.40
N GLN A 274 -28.96 -20.43 9.98
CA GLN A 274 -28.08 -21.58 9.70
C GLN A 274 -28.60 -22.51 8.61
N THR A 275 -29.92 -22.56 8.39
CA THR A 275 -30.54 -23.69 7.68
C THR A 275 -31.48 -23.31 6.56
N SER A 276 -31.96 -22.05 6.49
CA SER A 276 -32.94 -21.68 5.47
C SER A 276 -32.31 -21.74 4.08
N ALA A 277 -33.04 -22.23 3.08
CA ALA A 277 -32.51 -22.32 1.72
C ALA A 277 -32.28 -20.93 1.12
N ILE A 278 -31.17 -20.74 0.40
CA ILE A 278 -30.88 -19.47 -0.28
C ILE A 278 -30.91 -19.67 -1.79
N ASP A 279 -31.58 -18.77 -2.48
CA ASP A 279 -31.57 -18.64 -3.94
C ASP A 279 -30.66 -17.48 -4.34
N TYR A 280 -29.89 -17.67 -5.42
CA TYR A 280 -28.97 -16.69 -5.97
C TYR A 280 -29.18 -16.54 -7.47
N ASP A 281 -29.13 -15.31 -7.96
CA ASP A 281 -29.31 -14.98 -9.37
C ASP A 281 -28.53 -13.70 -9.72
N ASP A 282 -28.29 -13.46 -11.01
CA ASP A 282 -27.61 -12.28 -11.56
C ASP A 282 -26.33 -11.85 -10.81
N ILE A 283 -25.49 -12.82 -10.45
CA ILE A 283 -24.23 -12.55 -9.75
C ILE A 283 -23.20 -11.99 -10.74
N SER A 284 -22.64 -10.83 -10.46
CA SER A 284 -21.61 -10.21 -11.30
C SER A 284 -20.59 -9.47 -10.44
N PHE A 285 -19.37 -9.39 -10.96
CA PHE A 285 -18.30 -8.62 -10.34
C PHE A 285 -17.47 -7.98 -11.45
N VAL A 286 -17.93 -6.81 -11.91
CA VAL A 286 -17.52 -6.18 -13.17
C VAL A 286 -16.42 -5.15 -12.93
N HIS A 287 -15.35 -5.19 -13.70
CA HIS A 287 -14.24 -4.24 -13.59
C HIS A 287 -14.70 -2.80 -13.85
N LYS A 288 -14.42 -1.90 -12.91
CA LYS A 288 -14.75 -0.47 -12.99
C LYS A 288 -13.51 0.37 -13.34
N SER A 289 -12.39 0.18 -12.62
CA SER A 289 -11.12 0.90 -12.83
C SER A 289 -9.93 0.15 -12.21
N GLY A 290 -8.71 0.32 -12.73
CA GLY A 290 -7.49 -0.35 -12.25
C GLY A 290 -6.38 0.60 -11.85
N SER A 291 -5.27 0.07 -11.30
CA SER A 291 -4.05 0.84 -11.04
C SER A 291 -3.56 1.56 -12.30
N PRO A 292 -3.42 2.89 -12.29
CA PRO A 292 -3.01 3.64 -13.47
C PRO A 292 -1.57 3.25 -13.87
N THR A 293 -1.41 2.69 -15.06
CA THR A 293 -0.11 2.36 -15.66
C THR A 293 0.52 3.54 -16.40
N GLY A 294 -0.19 4.68 -16.47
CA GLY A 294 0.24 5.91 -17.11
C GLY A 294 -0.75 7.07 -16.89
N LEU A 295 -0.30 8.29 -17.16
CA LEU A 295 -1.12 9.51 -17.14
C LEU A 295 -1.34 10.04 -18.56
N VAL A 296 -2.53 10.56 -18.83
CA VAL A 296 -2.81 11.35 -20.03
C VAL A 296 -2.64 12.82 -19.67
N LEU A 297 -1.57 13.43 -20.17
CA LEU A 297 -1.24 14.83 -19.94
C LEU A 297 -1.41 15.62 -21.23
N ASP A 298 -1.48 16.95 -21.12
CA ASP A 298 -1.49 17.81 -22.31
C ASP A 298 -0.22 17.60 -23.14
N SER A 299 -0.41 17.20 -24.41
CA SER A 299 0.65 16.99 -25.39
C SER A 299 1.58 18.21 -25.60
N ALA A 300 1.06 19.42 -25.37
CA ALA A 300 1.85 20.65 -25.45
C ALA A 300 2.88 20.76 -24.31
N ILE A 301 2.63 20.13 -23.16
CA ILE A 301 3.49 20.16 -21.97
C ILE A 301 4.57 19.06 -22.05
N THR A 302 4.21 17.88 -22.57
CA THR A 302 5.08 16.69 -22.58
C THR A 302 6.12 16.69 -23.71
N SER A 303 5.87 17.42 -24.80
CA SER A 303 6.68 17.38 -26.02
C SER A 303 8.09 18.02 -25.95
N SER A 304 8.46 18.75 -24.87
CA SER A 304 9.75 19.46 -24.81
C SER A 304 10.64 19.19 -23.61
N CYS A 305 10.12 18.64 -22.49
CA CYS A 305 10.87 18.50 -21.23
C CYS A 305 10.66 17.18 -20.48
N TRP A 306 9.79 16.30 -20.97
CA TRP A 306 9.51 15.01 -20.35
C TRP A 306 10.20 13.91 -21.16
N GLY A 307 10.79 12.93 -20.49
CA GLY A 307 11.45 11.82 -21.15
C GLY A 307 11.61 10.61 -20.23
N PRO A 308 11.86 9.41 -20.78
CA PRO A 308 12.17 8.23 -20.00
C PRO A 308 13.31 8.48 -19.00
N GLY A 309 13.16 7.99 -17.77
CA GLY A 309 14.10 8.21 -16.67
C GLY A 309 13.87 9.49 -15.87
N ALA A 310 12.97 10.39 -16.30
CA ALA A 310 12.59 11.56 -15.51
C ALA A 310 11.73 11.14 -14.31
N THR A 311 11.98 11.76 -13.16
CA THR A 311 11.17 11.62 -11.95
C THR A 311 9.98 12.57 -12.02
N VAL A 312 8.79 12.03 -11.80
CA VAL A 312 7.52 12.74 -11.68
C VAL A 312 7.06 12.72 -10.23
N PHE A 313 6.43 13.81 -9.82
CA PHE A 313 5.87 14.02 -8.49
C PHE A 313 4.39 14.34 -8.60
N LEU A 314 3.60 13.69 -7.75
CA LEU A 314 2.20 14.01 -7.47
C LEU A 314 2.13 14.43 -5.99
N PRO A 315 1.55 15.59 -5.64
CA PRO A 315 1.52 16.08 -4.24
C PRO A 315 0.66 15.21 -3.31
N SER A 316 0.14 15.69 -2.18
CA SER A 316 -0.89 14.96 -1.41
C SER A 316 -2.32 15.09 -1.97
N GLY A 317 -3.06 13.98 -1.98
CA GLY A 317 -4.49 13.95 -2.31
C GLY A 317 -5.41 13.93 -1.08
N SER A 318 -4.85 13.90 0.13
CA SER A 318 -5.58 13.81 1.41
C SER A 318 -5.38 15.09 2.23
N PRO A 319 -6.03 15.24 3.40
CA PRO A 319 -5.71 16.30 4.35
C PRO A 319 -4.29 16.26 4.92
N GLU A 320 -3.56 15.16 4.76
CA GLU A 320 -2.20 15.01 5.26
C GLU A 320 -1.18 15.39 4.18
N GLY A 321 -0.46 16.49 4.39
CA GLY A 321 0.50 17.03 3.42
C GLY A 321 1.74 16.17 3.15
N GLY A 322 2.05 15.21 4.03
CA GLY A 322 3.25 14.37 3.94
C GLY A 322 3.10 13.12 3.06
N VAL A 323 1.89 12.84 2.58
CA VAL A 323 1.60 11.68 1.71
C VAL A 323 1.67 12.13 0.25
N TYR A 324 2.46 11.48 -0.59
CA TYR A 324 2.66 11.90 -1.99
C TYR A 324 3.19 10.72 -2.81
N ASP A 325 3.03 10.78 -4.13
CA ASP A 325 3.61 9.76 -5.02
C ASP A 325 4.78 10.34 -5.80
N THR A 326 5.74 9.46 -6.09
CA THR A 326 6.72 9.70 -7.14
C THR A 326 6.77 8.49 -8.06
N ALA A 327 7.10 8.73 -9.32
CA ALA A 327 7.34 7.66 -10.27
C ALA A 327 8.41 8.05 -11.28
N THR A 328 9.04 7.04 -11.87
CA THR A 328 9.95 7.23 -12.99
C THR A 328 9.20 7.03 -14.29
N VAL A 329 9.34 7.98 -15.22
CA VAL A 329 8.77 7.88 -16.56
C VAL A 329 9.43 6.73 -17.31
N SER A 330 8.65 5.77 -17.80
CA SER A 330 9.13 4.68 -18.66
C SER A 330 9.05 5.05 -20.14
N SER A 331 8.00 5.77 -20.54
CA SER A 331 7.78 6.18 -21.92
C SER A 331 6.95 7.45 -22.02
N VAL A 332 7.16 8.22 -23.08
CA VAL A 332 6.31 9.36 -23.46
C VAL A 332 5.89 9.15 -24.91
N GLN A 333 4.58 9.09 -25.15
CA GLN A 333 4.03 8.93 -26.49
C GLN A 333 3.57 10.27 -27.05
N GLY A 334 3.55 10.41 -28.38
CA GLY A 334 3.18 11.66 -29.07
C GLY A 334 1.75 12.17 -28.82
N ALA A 335 0.91 11.38 -28.15
CA ALA A 335 -0.44 11.77 -27.70
C ALA A 335 -0.47 12.37 -26.29
N GLY A 336 0.68 12.64 -25.65
CA GLY A 336 0.74 13.12 -24.26
C GLY A 336 0.55 12.03 -23.21
N ILE A 337 0.55 10.76 -23.63
CA ILE A 337 0.50 9.61 -22.73
C ILE A 337 1.90 9.39 -22.15
N VAL A 338 2.00 9.47 -20.82
CA VAL A 338 3.23 9.23 -20.06
C VAL A 338 3.06 7.93 -19.29
N GLY A 339 3.82 6.90 -19.66
CA GLY A 339 3.88 5.63 -18.93
C GLY A 339 4.92 5.67 -17.82
N PHE A 340 4.73 4.89 -16.77
CA PHE A 340 5.66 4.79 -15.64
C PHE A 340 6.35 3.42 -15.58
N VAL A 341 7.49 3.35 -14.90
CA VAL A 341 8.22 2.10 -14.63
C VAL A 341 7.47 1.28 -13.56
N GLU A 342 6.91 1.96 -12.58
CA GLU A 342 6.08 1.41 -11.50
C GLU A 342 4.71 2.12 -11.49
N SER A 343 3.67 1.43 -11.03
CA SER A 343 2.34 2.03 -10.89
C SER A 343 2.37 3.13 -9.83
N LEU A 344 1.67 4.24 -10.10
CA LEU A 344 1.48 5.33 -9.14
C LEU A 344 0.52 4.89 -8.03
N VAL A 345 1.04 4.32 -6.93
CA VAL A 345 0.22 3.85 -5.80
C VAL A 345 0.97 3.96 -4.44
N ASN A 346 1.95 4.84 -4.33
CA ASN A 346 2.73 5.01 -3.10
C ASN A 346 2.00 5.92 -2.10
N GLY A 347 0.90 5.41 -1.53
CA GLY A 347 0.26 5.95 -0.34
C GLY A 347 -0.79 7.03 -0.56
N VAL A 348 -0.94 7.60 -1.77
CA VAL A 348 -2.10 8.42 -2.11
C VAL A 348 -3.06 7.54 -2.91
N GLY A 349 -4.31 7.43 -2.46
CA GLY A 349 -5.34 6.68 -3.19
C GLY A 349 -5.56 7.12 -4.64
N PRO A 350 -6.49 6.49 -5.38
CA PRO A 350 -6.68 6.73 -6.81
C PRO A 350 -6.65 8.22 -7.19
N ILE A 351 -5.86 8.52 -8.23
CA ILE A 351 -5.61 9.88 -8.71
C ILE A 351 -6.90 10.47 -9.27
N THR A 352 -7.39 11.57 -8.67
CA THR A 352 -8.52 12.33 -9.23
C THR A 352 -8.06 13.04 -10.51
N SER A 353 -8.60 12.65 -11.66
CA SER A 353 -8.31 13.32 -12.94
C SER A 353 -9.26 14.51 -13.18
N GLU A 354 -8.87 15.40 -14.10
CA GLU A 354 -9.73 16.51 -14.57
C GLU A 354 -11.09 16.03 -15.10
N LYS A 355 -11.15 14.81 -15.64
CA LYS A 355 -12.40 14.20 -16.12
C LYS A 355 -13.31 13.78 -14.97
N ASP A 356 -12.74 13.32 -13.86
CA ASP A 356 -13.48 12.87 -12.70
C ASP A 356 -13.93 14.05 -11.83
N SER A 357 -13.07 15.06 -11.68
CA SER A 357 -13.41 16.34 -11.05
C SER A 357 -12.48 17.48 -11.51
N PRO A 358 -12.98 18.48 -12.25
CA PRO A 358 -12.18 19.66 -12.67
C PRO A 358 -11.84 20.61 -11.51
N ASP A 359 -12.58 20.50 -10.39
CA ASP A 359 -12.34 21.32 -9.21
C ASP A 359 -11.16 20.78 -8.37
N PHE A 360 -10.93 19.47 -8.39
CA PHE A 360 -10.04 18.74 -7.47
C PHE A 360 -9.03 17.82 -8.17
N ALA A 361 -8.77 18.06 -9.45
CA ALA A 361 -7.77 17.31 -10.21
C ALA A 361 -6.38 17.47 -9.58
N ARG A 362 -5.61 16.38 -9.50
CA ARG A 362 -4.27 16.41 -8.90
C ARG A 362 -3.24 17.00 -9.86
N GLU A 363 -2.32 17.77 -9.32
CA GLU A 363 -1.20 18.32 -10.07
C GLU A 363 -0.14 17.27 -10.38
N VAL A 364 0.59 17.47 -11.47
CA VAL A 364 1.68 16.60 -11.90
C VAL A 364 2.91 17.44 -12.23
N ALA A 365 4.05 17.12 -11.63
CA ALA A 365 5.29 17.88 -11.81
C ALA A 365 6.45 16.96 -12.18
N VAL A 366 7.37 17.43 -13.04
CA VAL A 366 8.66 16.76 -13.29
C VAL A 366 9.72 17.37 -12.38
N LEU A 367 10.41 16.53 -11.62
CA LEU A 367 11.47 16.95 -10.70
C LEU A 367 12.83 17.03 -11.37
N SER A 368 13.16 16.08 -12.26
CA SER A 368 14.53 15.95 -12.79
C SER A 368 14.99 17.16 -13.60
N ARG A 369 16.23 17.62 -13.37
CA ARG A 369 16.91 18.64 -14.18
C ARG A 369 18.31 18.16 -14.58
N ASN A 370 18.82 18.69 -15.69
CA ASN A 370 20.15 18.30 -16.20
C ASN A 370 21.31 19.02 -15.49
N ILE A 371 21.02 20.08 -14.73
CA ILE A 371 22.01 20.85 -13.96
C ILE A 371 21.56 20.80 -12.51
N VAL A 372 22.35 20.15 -11.67
CA VAL A 372 22.06 19.94 -10.25
C VAL A 372 23.09 20.69 -9.41
N PHE A 373 22.61 21.52 -8.49
CA PHE A 373 23.38 22.13 -7.42
C PHE A 373 23.00 21.44 -6.12
N GLU A 374 23.90 20.65 -5.55
CA GLU A 374 23.65 19.87 -4.34
C GLU A 374 24.55 20.31 -3.19
N SER A 375 24.03 20.23 -1.97
CA SER A 375 24.83 20.35 -0.74
C SER A 375 25.15 18.96 -0.18
N ASP A 376 26.11 18.88 0.72
CA ASP A 376 26.33 17.69 1.54
C ASP A 376 25.03 17.31 2.30
N PRO A 377 24.46 16.11 2.06
CA PRO A 377 23.21 15.68 2.66
C PRO A 377 23.29 15.51 4.19
N LEU A 378 24.48 15.25 4.74
CA LEU A 378 24.70 15.08 6.19
C LEU A 378 24.90 16.42 6.92
N SER A 379 25.16 17.50 6.18
CA SER A 379 25.38 18.83 6.74
C SER A 379 24.07 19.52 7.09
N SER A 380 23.95 20.09 8.29
CA SER A 380 22.84 21.02 8.62
C SER A 380 22.99 22.40 7.94
N ILE A 381 24.11 22.64 7.24
CA ILE A 381 24.42 23.87 6.52
C ILE A 381 24.41 23.57 5.02
N GLY A 382 23.47 24.18 4.29
CA GLY A 382 23.36 24.10 2.85
C GLY A 382 24.04 25.25 2.10
N GLY A 383 24.12 25.11 0.78
CA GLY A 383 24.56 26.20 -0.10
C GLY A 383 23.60 27.39 -0.08
N THR A 384 24.02 28.52 -0.67
CA THR A 384 23.17 29.71 -0.83
C THR A 384 23.52 30.39 -2.15
N LEU A 385 22.53 30.60 -3.04
CA LEU A 385 22.68 31.41 -4.25
C LEU A 385 22.11 32.80 -3.99
N THR A 386 22.95 33.83 -3.98
CA THR A 386 22.51 35.22 -3.73
C THR A 386 22.82 36.14 -4.91
N VAL A 387 21.78 36.80 -5.41
CA VAL A 387 21.88 37.96 -6.29
C VAL A 387 21.79 39.23 -5.44
N LEU A 388 22.90 39.96 -5.34
CA LEU A 388 23.05 41.08 -4.41
C LEU A 388 23.26 42.41 -5.13
N ARG A 389 22.35 43.37 -4.93
CA ARG A 389 22.48 44.78 -5.33
C ARG A 389 22.84 44.99 -6.81
N THR A 390 22.04 44.40 -7.70
CA THR A 390 22.21 44.50 -9.16
C THR A 390 21.02 45.19 -9.86
N PRO A 391 20.66 46.44 -9.50
CA PRO A 391 19.48 47.11 -10.06
C PRO A 391 19.53 47.23 -11.58
N ARG A 392 18.42 46.89 -12.23
CA ARG A 392 18.25 46.91 -13.70
C ARG A 392 19.23 46.01 -14.47
N VAL A 393 19.88 45.06 -13.80
CA VAL A 393 20.70 44.03 -14.46
C VAL A 393 19.87 42.76 -14.56
N LYS A 394 19.57 42.35 -15.78
CA LYS A 394 18.77 41.14 -16.02
C LYS A 394 19.48 39.90 -15.45
N GLN A 395 18.77 39.15 -14.61
CA GLN A 395 19.20 37.86 -14.06
C GLN A 395 18.31 36.74 -14.60
N THR A 396 18.86 35.57 -14.91
CA THR A 396 18.07 34.41 -15.36
C THR A 396 18.61 33.13 -14.73
N ILE A 397 17.78 32.51 -13.88
CA ILE A 397 18.03 31.20 -13.26
C ILE A 397 16.92 30.28 -13.76
N GLN A 398 17.26 29.36 -14.67
CA GLN A 398 16.26 28.55 -15.35
C GLN A 398 16.70 27.11 -15.58
N GLY A 399 15.80 26.16 -15.29
CA GLY A 399 15.97 24.74 -15.63
C GLY A 399 17.00 24.01 -14.77
N VAL A 400 17.26 24.47 -13.55
CA VAL A 400 18.24 23.87 -12.63
C VAL A 400 17.56 23.24 -11.42
N GLU A 401 18.21 22.23 -10.83
CA GLU A 401 17.84 21.64 -9.55
C GLU A 401 18.76 22.19 -8.46
N ILE A 402 18.18 22.57 -7.33
CA ILE A 402 18.88 23.04 -6.14
C ILE A 402 18.43 22.17 -4.98
N ASN A 403 19.31 21.26 -4.55
CA ASN A 403 19.01 20.25 -3.54
C ASN A 403 19.81 20.49 -2.25
N GLY A 404 19.13 20.52 -1.10
CA GLY A 404 19.78 20.66 0.21
C GLY A 404 20.29 22.06 0.58
N PHE A 405 19.98 23.09 -0.21
CA PHE A 405 20.44 24.46 0.06
C PHE A 405 19.66 25.14 1.20
N GLY A 406 20.22 26.23 1.75
CA GLY A 406 19.64 27.02 2.83
C GLY A 406 20.23 26.70 4.21
N GLN A 407 19.86 27.49 5.21
CA GLN A 407 20.27 27.27 6.61
C GLN A 407 19.24 27.84 7.59
N GLU A 408 18.66 26.99 8.43
CA GLU A 408 17.69 27.38 9.47
C GLU A 408 18.29 28.41 10.44
N GLY A 409 17.45 29.29 10.97
CA GLY A 409 17.85 30.27 12.00
C GLY A 409 18.81 31.38 11.54
N VAL A 410 19.31 31.35 10.30
CA VAL A 410 20.31 32.31 9.80
C VAL A 410 19.73 33.16 8.67
N LEU A 411 19.69 34.48 8.87
CA LEU A 411 19.20 35.43 7.88
C LEU A 411 20.05 35.43 6.60
N GLY A 412 19.38 35.53 5.45
CA GLY A 412 20.03 35.61 4.14
C GLY A 412 20.77 34.34 3.71
N ARG A 413 20.33 33.16 4.19
CA ARG A 413 20.83 31.84 3.81
C ARG A 413 19.70 30.98 3.26
N ASN A 414 19.31 31.27 2.02
CA ASN A 414 18.22 30.61 1.31
C ASN A 414 18.73 29.96 0.02
N PRO A 415 18.04 28.96 -0.54
CA PRO A 415 18.41 28.37 -1.83
C PRO A 415 18.63 29.40 -2.92
N ILE A 416 17.66 30.31 -3.12
CA ILE A 416 17.76 31.45 -4.03
C ILE A 416 17.33 32.71 -3.28
N LEU A 417 18.24 33.69 -3.22
CA LEU A 417 18.01 34.97 -2.56
C LEU A 417 18.25 36.14 -3.52
N PHE A 418 17.22 36.97 -3.72
CA PHE A 418 17.35 38.27 -4.37
C PHE A 418 17.35 39.36 -3.30
N LYS A 419 18.53 39.90 -3.01
CA LYS A 419 18.72 40.85 -1.92
C LYS A 419 19.05 42.26 -2.43
N MET A 420 18.18 43.21 -2.09
CA MET A 420 18.37 44.65 -2.28
C MET A 420 18.64 45.04 -3.73
N ASN A 421 17.93 44.45 -4.69
CA ASN A 421 18.16 44.72 -6.11
C ASN A 421 17.33 45.88 -6.66
N GLY A 422 16.27 46.35 -5.97
CA GLY A 422 15.32 47.28 -6.57
C GLY A 422 14.65 46.68 -7.81
N ASP A 423 14.44 47.47 -8.86
CA ASP A 423 13.80 47.02 -10.10
C ASP A 423 14.64 45.99 -10.88
N LEU A 424 14.08 44.78 -11.03
CA LEU A 424 14.60 43.67 -11.82
C LEU A 424 13.66 43.23 -12.94
N SER A 425 12.79 44.13 -13.43
CA SER A 425 11.92 43.87 -14.58
C SER A 425 12.67 43.22 -15.75
N GLY A 426 12.15 42.08 -16.21
CA GLY A 426 12.77 41.26 -17.26
C GLY A 426 13.71 40.15 -16.76
N SER A 427 13.98 40.08 -15.45
CA SER A 427 14.67 38.95 -14.80
C SER A 427 13.70 37.80 -14.53
N ALA A 428 14.21 36.57 -14.44
CA ALA A 428 13.40 35.38 -14.24
C ALA A 428 14.08 34.31 -13.38
N VAL A 429 13.29 33.69 -12.50
CA VAL A 429 13.57 32.42 -11.82
C VAL A 429 12.50 31.44 -12.29
N SER A 430 12.85 30.49 -13.16
CA SER A 430 11.81 29.63 -13.75
C SER A 430 12.19 28.19 -14.05
N LYS A 431 11.22 27.27 -14.04
CA LYS A 431 11.44 25.86 -14.39
C LYS A 431 12.48 25.17 -13.51
N ASN A 432 12.71 25.65 -12.30
CA ASN A 432 13.69 25.07 -11.38
C ASN A 432 13.02 24.03 -10.46
N THR A 433 13.83 23.12 -9.94
CA THR A 433 13.44 22.24 -8.83
C THR A 433 14.21 22.67 -7.59
N ILE A 434 13.53 22.90 -6.47
CA ILE A 434 14.14 23.25 -5.19
C ILE A 434 13.73 22.16 -4.20
N ALA A 435 14.65 21.24 -3.89
CA ALA A 435 14.35 20.07 -3.07
C ALA A 435 15.13 20.09 -1.75
N GLN A 436 14.57 19.47 -0.72
CA GLN A 436 15.20 19.31 0.59
C GLN A 436 15.77 20.63 1.14
N SER A 437 15.04 21.72 0.93
CA SER A 437 15.54 23.04 1.34
C SER A 437 15.60 23.15 2.85
N LYS A 438 16.75 23.59 3.36
CA LYS A 438 17.02 23.77 4.78
C LYS A 438 16.56 25.12 5.31
N ASN A 439 16.18 26.10 4.47
CA ASN A 439 15.50 27.33 4.91
C ASN A 439 14.98 28.16 3.73
N ARG A 440 13.66 28.25 3.62
CA ARG A 440 12.91 28.89 2.54
C ARG A 440 13.21 28.34 1.15
N CYS A 441 12.72 28.97 0.09
CA CYS A 441 13.01 28.56 -1.30
C CYS A 441 13.57 29.75 -2.07
N VAL A 442 12.67 30.54 -2.66
CA VAL A 442 12.98 31.79 -3.34
C VAL A 442 12.59 32.92 -2.40
N ASN A 443 13.59 33.58 -1.84
CA ASN A 443 13.40 34.72 -0.94
C ASN A 443 13.71 36.02 -1.70
N ILE A 444 12.76 36.96 -1.69
CA ILE A 444 12.85 38.26 -2.35
C ILE A 444 12.86 39.35 -1.28
N HIS A 445 13.89 40.19 -1.31
CA HIS A 445 14.11 41.25 -0.34
C HIS A 445 14.44 42.55 -1.08
N ALA A 446 13.64 43.60 -0.88
CA ALA A 446 13.75 44.93 -1.49
C ALA A 446 14.06 44.85 -2.99
N THR A 447 13.31 44.00 -3.67
CA THR A 447 13.45 43.69 -5.08
C THR A 447 12.06 43.69 -5.70
N ASP A 448 11.94 44.39 -6.82
CA ASP A 448 10.68 44.66 -7.51
C ASP A 448 10.72 44.08 -8.93
N GLY A 449 9.56 43.72 -9.48
CA GLY A 449 9.45 43.33 -10.89
C GLY A 449 10.07 41.98 -11.27
N LEU A 450 10.46 41.13 -10.30
CA LEU A 450 11.00 39.80 -10.58
C LEU A 450 9.90 38.84 -11.01
N ARG A 451 10.15 38.05 -12.06
CA ARG A 451 9.28 36.93 -12.44
C ARG A 451 9.77 35.62 -11.82
N VAL A 452 8.90 34.96 -11.05
CA VAL A 452 9.10 33.62 -10.48
C VAL A 452 8.05 32.70 -11.08
N SER A 453 8.41 31.79 -11.99
CA SER A 453 7.39 30.97 -12.67
C SER A 453 7.78 29.53 -12.96
N ASP A 454 6.79 28.63 -12.94
CA ASP A 454 6.99 27.23 -13.33
C ASP A 454 8.03 26.50 -12.46
N ASN A 455 8.28 26.94 -11.22
CA ASN A 455 9.19 26.27 -10.31
C ASN A 455 8.46 25.23 -9.45
N VAL A 456 9.16 24.16 -9.09
CA VAL A 456 8.69 23.14 -8.16
C VAL A 456 9.57 23.19 -6.93
N ALA A 457 8.98 23.34 -5.75
CA ALA A 457 9.70 23.27 -4.49
C ALA A 457 9.10 22.17 -3.62
N LEU A 458 9.92 21.22 -3.17
CA LEU A 458 9.46 20.09 -2.35
C LEU A 458 10.33 19.89 -1.12
N MET A 459 9.73 19.42 -0.03
CA MET A 459 10.41 19.14 1.25
C MET A 459 11.21 20.36 1.72
N THR A 460 10.49 21.43 2.05
CA THR A 460 11.09 22.75 2.28
C THR A 460 10.87 23.19 3.71
N VAL A 461 11.93 23.58 4.41
CA VAL A 461 11.85 24.09 5.78
C VAL A 461 11.58 25.60 5.79
N GLY A 462 10.68 26.07 6.65
CA GLY A 462 10.33 27.48 6.77
C GLY A 462 9.41 28.00 5.66
N HIS A 463 9.30 29.33 5.49
CA HIS A 463 8.47 29.90 4.42
C HIS A 463 9.08 29.64 3.04
N CYS A 464 8.38 29.09 2.05
CA CYS A 464 9.05 28.71 0.79
C CYS A 464 9.26 29.91 -0.19
N TYR A 465 8.23 30.35 -0.90
CA TYR A 465 8.26 31.54 -1.76
C TYR A 465 7.93 32.76 -0.91
N ALA A 466 8.95 33.55 -0.55
CA ALA A 466 8.83 34.55 0.51
C ALA A 466 9.20 35.98 0.06
N LEU A 467 8.41 36.95 0.51
CA LEU A 467 8.75 38.38 0.50
C LEU A 467 9.12 38.80 1.93
N GLU A 468 10.32 39.37 2.11
CA GLU A 468 10.92 39.53 3.44
C GLU A 468 10.35 40.72 4.23
N ASP A 469 10.51 41.95 3.75
CA ASP A 469 10.32 43.15 4.59
C ASP A 469 9.08 44.00 4.27
N GLY A 470 8.38 43.67 3.19
CA GLY A 470 7.18 44.37 2.74
C GLY A 470 7.44 45.56 1.81
N GLY A 471 8.69 45.81 1.43
CA GLY A 471 9.05 46.80 0.40
C GLY A 471 8.87 46.28 -1.03
N GLU A 472 8.67 44.97 -1.20
CA GLU A 472 8.70 44.27 -2.49
C GLU A 472 7.37 44.37 -3.24
N THR A 473 7.40 44.92 -4.45
CA THR A 473 6.22 45.19 -5.28
C THR A 473 6.41 44.79 -6.75
N GLY A 474 5.31 44.55 -7.44
CA GLY A 474 5.31 44.26 -8.88
C GLY A 474 5.95 42.92 -9.26
N ASN A 475 6.29 42.06 -8.31
CA ASN A 475 6.79 40.72 -8.59
C ASN A 475 5.64 39.83 -9.09
N ILE A 476 5.98 38.86 -9.94
CA ILE A 476 5.01 38.01 -10.63
C ILE A 476 5.32 36.55 -10.31
N PHE A 477 4.42 35.91 -9.57
CA PHE A 477 4.45 34.49 -9.24
C PHE A 477 3.42 33.76 -10.10
N THR A 478 3.89 32.88 -10.99
CA THR A 478 3.00 32.17 -11.92
C THR A 478 3.30 30.68 -12.01
N ARG A 479 2.32 29.80 -11.80
CA ARG A 479 2.47 28.34 -11.94
C ARG A 479 3.62 27.75 -11.13
N ASN A 480 3.87 28.27 -9.93
CA ASN A 480 4.82 27.64 -9.01
C ASN A 480 4.07 26.61 -8.16
N LEU A 481 4.67 25.44 -8.00
CA LEU A 481 4.22 24.42 -7.07
C LEU A 481 5.15 24.45 -5.85
N GLY A 482 4.57 24.48 -4.66
CA GLY A 482 5.28 24.18 -3.43
C GLY A 482 4.56 23.08 -2.67
N ALA A 483 5.30 22.06 -2.26
CA ALA A 483 4.76 20.90 -1.58
C ALA A 483 5.62 20.48 -0.38
N ILE A 484 4.99 19.92 0.66
CA ILE A 484 5.67 19.44 1.86
C ILE A 484 6.51 20.57 2.51
N THR A 485 5.83 21.66 2.88
CA THR A 485 6.47 22.81 3.56
C THR A 485 6.39 22.61 5.07
N VAL A 486 7.53 22.39 5.73
CA VAL A 486 7.60 22.00 7.15
C VAL A 486 8.15 23.13 8.03
N ALA A 487 7.81 23.12 9.31
CA ALA A 487 8.22 24.15 10.24
C ALA A 487 9.73 24.08 10.53
N ALA A 488 10.37 25.24 10.57
CA ALA A 488 11.74 25.34 11.03
C ALA A 488 11.83 25.03 12.54
N THR A 489 12.79 24.21 12.91
CA THR A 489 13.14 23.93 14.31
C THR A 489 13.86 25.11 14.95
N SER A 490 14.57 25.90 14.13
CA SER A 490 15.25 27.13 14.53
C SER A 490 14.90 28.28 13.58
N LYS A 491 14.55 29.44 14.13
CA LYS A 491 14.23 30.64 13.36
C LYS A 491 15.05 31.85 13.76
N ALA A 492 15.27 32.74 12.81
CA ALA A 492 15.87 34.03 13.09
C ALA A 492 14.91 34.89 13.93
N ALA A 493 15.46 35.76 14.77
CA ALA A 493 14.66 36.63 15.62
C ALA A 493 13.81 37.60 14.77
N GLY A 494 12.50 37.63 15.02
CA GLY A 494 11.54 38.45 14.27
C GLY A 494 10.87 37.73 13.10
N GLU A 495 11.40 36.59 12.67
CA GLU A 495 10.83 35.79 11.60
C GLU A 495 9.74 34.81 12.12
N THR A 496 9.01 34.20 11.18
CA THR A 496 7.93 33.24 11.46
C THR A 496 8.13 31.90 10.76
N ASP A 497 9.37 31.53 10.44
CA ASP A 497 9.70 30.25 9.76
C ASP A 497 9.30 29.00 10.58
N ASP A 498 9.05 29.14 11.90
CA ASP A 498 8.45 28.11 12.77
C ASP A 498 6.93 27.90 12.54
N ARG A 499 6.33 28.76 11.72
CA ARG A 499 4.92 28.73 11.28
C ARG A 499 4.87 28.93 9.76
N PRO A 500 5.32 27.93 8.99
CA PRO A 500 5.66 28.10 7.59
C PRO A 500 4.44 28.42 6.72
N ALA A 501 4.71 29.12 5.62
CA ALA A 501 3.77 29.30 4.53
C ALA A 501 4.46 28.93 3.23
N THR A 502 3.81 28.18 2.35
CA THR A 502 4.39 27.88 1.03
C THR A 502 4.56 29.18 0.23
N PHE A 503 3.58 30.08 0.29
CA PHE A 503 3.67 31.43 -0.23
C PHE A 503 3.47 32.44 0.90
N TYR A 504 4.52 33.19 1.22
CA TYR A 504 4.54 34.18 2.28
C TYR A 504 4.74 35.58 1.70
N ALA A 505 3.79 36.48 1.96
CA ALA A 505 3.83 37.84 1.43
C ALA A 505 3.53 38.88 2.52
N ASN A 506 4.51 39.74 2.75
CA ASN A 506 4.39 40.91 3.63
C ASN A 506 3.91 42.18 2.91
N ASN A 507 3.82 42.11 1.58
CA ASN A 507 3.22 43.13 0.74
C ASN A 507 2.34 42.47 -0.35
N PRO A 508 1.04 42.77 -0.38
CA PRO A 508 0.11 42.19 -1.35
C PRO A 508 0.31 42.68 -2.79
N SER A 509 1.02 43.79 -3.02
CA SER A 509 1.17 44.43 -4.34
C SER A 509 2.09 43.67 -5.29
N ASN A 510 1.72 42.41 -5.55
CA ASN A 510 2.38 41.45 -6.41
C ASN A 510 1.29 40.64 -7.15
N SER A 511 1.69 39.92 -8.20
CA SER A 511 0.78 39.08 -9.00
C SER A 511 0.94 37.60 -8.65
N TRP A 512 -0.17 36.91 -8.42
CA TRP A 512 -0.22 35.50 -8.01
C TRP A 512 -1.19 34.75 -8.92
N VAL A 513 -0.66 33.96 -9.87
CA VAL A 513 -1.46 33.32 -10.91
C VAL A 513 -1.17 31.82 -10.98
N ASP A 514 -2.19 30.99 -10.87
CA ASP A 514 -2.11 29.53 -11.04
C ASP A 514 -1.04 28.83 -10.17
N ASN A 515 -0.72 29.38 -9.00
CA ASN A 515 0.22 28.74 -8.07
C ASN A 515 -0.48 27.70 -7.20
N VAL A 516 0.27 26.70 -6.76
CA VAL A 516 -0.24 25.56 -6.00
C VAL A 516 0.54 25.40 -4.71
N ALA A 517 -0.17 25.36 -3.59
CA ALA A 517 0.37 25.05 -2.27
C ALA A 517 -0.22 23.74 -1.75
N ALA A 518 0.59 22.70 -1.74
CA ALA A 518 0.15 21.32 -1.54
C ALA A 518 0.91 20.62 -0.41
N GLY A 519 0.42 20.70 0.82
CA GLY A 519 1.03 19.98 1.94
C GLY A 519 1.92 20.81 2.87
N SER A 520 1.55 22.06 3.16
CA SER A 520 2.19 22.85 4.21
C SER A 520 1.74 22.41 5.60
N GLU A 521 2.68 22.22 6.52
CA GLU A 521 2.42 21.92 7.94
C GLU A 521 1.61 23.04 8.63
N ARG A 522 1.52 24.23 8.02
CA ARG A 522 0.68 25.32 8.49
C ARG A 522 -0.13 25.94 7.37
N LEU A 523 0.45 26.86 6.61
CA LEU A 523 -0.29 27.74 5.70
C LEU A 523 0.10 27.45 4.24
N GLY A 524 -0.87 27.32 3.35
CA GLY A 524 -0.58 27.33 1.92
C GLY A 524 -0.13 28.72 1.48
N PHE A 525 -1.01 29.70 1.65
CA PHE A 525 -0.74 31.12 1.46
C PHE A 525 -0.88 31.88 2.78
N GLN A 526 0.02 32.83 3.02
CA GLN A 526 -0.07 33.80 4.10
C GLN A 526 0.21 35.20 3.57
N PHE A 527 -0.82 36.05 3.61
CA PHE A 527 -0.65 37.50 3.41
C PHE A 527 -0.71 38.19 4.75
N GLN A 528 0.39 38.85 5.13
CA GLN A 528 0.53 39.50 6.41
C GLN A 528 0.70 41.02 6.23
N GLY A 529 -0.34 41.76 6.60
CA GLY A 529 -0.35 43.21 6.49
C GLY A 529 0.43 43.87 7.63
N PHE A 530 1.52 44.56 7.29
CA PHE A 530 2.26 45.42 8.21
C PHE A 530 1.98 46.90 7.98
N GLY A 531 1.93 47.69 9.05
CA GLY A 531 1.66 49.14 8.97
C GLY A 531 2.84 49.99 8.44
N LYS A 532 4.01 49.37 8.29
CA LYS A 532 5.25 49.95 7.74
C LYS A 532 6.16 48.82 7.27
N VAL A 533 7.08 49.12 6.35
CA VAL A 533 8.16 48.22 5.94
C VAL A 533 9.12 47.95 7.12
N SER A 534 9.58 46.70 7.26
CA SER A 534 10.47 46.24 8.33
C SER A 534 11.92 46.07 7.87
N GLY A 535 12.76 45.53 8.78
CA GLY A 535 14.10 45.03 8.48
C GLY A 535 15.07 46.00 7.80
N GLU A 536 15.92 45.46 6.94
CA GLU A 536 17.03 46.18 6.29
C GLU A 536 16.51 47.20 5.27
N SER A 537 15.34 46.94 4.68
CA SER A 537 14.76 47.78 3.64
C SER A 537 13.89 48.94 4.15
N ALA A 538 13.56 49.00 5.45
CA ALA A 538 12.71 50.04 6.03
C ALA A 538 13.12 51.48 5.68
N SER A 539 14.43 51.74 5.61
CA SER A 539 14.96 53.08 5.28
C SER A 539 14.77 53.50 3.82
N LEU A 540 14.53 52.54 2.92
CA LEU A 540 14.26 52.79 1.50
C LEU A 540 12.79 53.15 1.22
N PHE A 541 11.88 52.76 2.12
CA PHE A 541 10.43 52.82 1.91
C PHE A 541 9.69 53.46 3.10
N THR A 542 10.15 54.64 3.55
CA THR A 542 9.68 55.28 4.80
C THR A 542 8.18 55.60 4.83
N ASP A 543 7.57 55.88 3.68
CA ASP A 543 6.17 56.28 3.57
C ASP A 543 5.25 55.12 3.14
N MET A 544 5.81 53.95 2.83
CA MET A 544 5.04 52.79 2.37
C MET A 544 4.34 52.09 3.53
N ARG A 545 3.07 51.73 3.32
CA ARG A 545 2.24 51.01 4.28
C ARG A 545 1.71 49.72 3.65
N PRO A 546 2.44 48.60 3.76
CA PRO A 546 2.09 47.36 3.06
C PRO A 546 0.66 46.87 3.31
N ASN A 547 0.12 47.05 4.52
CA ASN A 547 -1.21 46.61 4.90
C ASN A 547 -2.38 47.27 4.15
N ILE A 548 -2.19 48.43 3.52
CA ILE A 548 -3.23 49.12 2.74
C ILE A 548 -2.98 49.06 1.23
N MET A 549 -1.87 48.44 0.82
CA MET A 549 -1.48 48.33 -0.58
C MET A 549 -2.45 47.38 -1.33
N PRO A 550 -2.76 47.64 -2.60
CA PRO A 550 -3.66 46.80 -3.37
C PRO A 550 -2.96 45.50 -3.80
N ILE A 551 -3.73 44.43 -3.98
CA ILE A 551 -3.31 43.23 -4.70
C ILE A 551 -3.29 43.58 -6.19
N ILE A 552 -2.20 43.25 -6.90
CA ILE A 552 -2.13 43.53 -8.34
C ILE A 552 -3.00 42.54 -9.11
N LEU A 553 -2.80 41.24 -8.86
CA LEU A 553 -3.58 40.17 -9.46
C LEU A 553 -3.52 38.93 -8.58
N PHE A 554 -4.66 38.30 -8.36
CA PHE A 554 -4.77 36.98 -7.74
C PHE A 554 -5.78 36.15 -8.52
N SER A 555 -5.32 35.10 -9.20
CA SER A 555 -6.18 34.29 -10.08
C SER A 555 -5.76 32.82 -10.12
N GLY A 556 -6.71 31.90 -9.99
CA GLY A 556 -6.51 30.48 -10.30
C GLY A 556 -5.59 29.70 -9.34
N ASN A 557 -5.28 30.25 -8.16
CA ASN A 557 -4.38 29.58 -7.22
C ASN A 557 -5.11 28.48 -6.42
N ALA A 558 -4.41 27.36 -6.20
CA ALA A 558 -4.92 26.21 -5.46
C ALA A 558 -4.16 25.97 -4.15
N MET A 559 -4.87 25.62 -3.08
CA MET A 559 -4.28 25.26 -1.79
C MET A 559 -4.99 24.05 -1.18
N HIS A 560 -4.25 22.95 -1.03
CA HIS A 560 -4.78 21.72 -0.43
C HIS A 560 -3.76 21.00 0.44
N SER A 561 -4.26 20.08 1.28
CA SER A 561 -3.43 19.27 2.19
C SER A 561 -2.65 20.10 3.22
N ASN A 562 -3.04 21.36 3.44
CA ASN A 562 -2.44 22.25 4.43
C ASN A 562 -3.26 22.23 5.72
N ILE A 563 -2.75 22.80 6.82
CA ILE A 563 -3.62 23.10 7.97
C ILE A 563 -4.62 24.20 7.59
N VAL A 564 -4.15 25.30 6.98
CA VAL A 564 -4.99 26.36 6.41
C VAL A 564 -4.56 26.62 4.98
N GLY A 565 -5.51 26.64 4.04
CA GLY A 565 -5.25 26.92 2.63
C GLY A 565 -4.70 28.34 2.43
N PHE A 566 -5.51 29.35 2.72
CA PHE A 566 -5.11 30.76 2.61
C PHE A 566 -5.49 31.55 3.87
N GLN A 567 -4.49 32.18 4.50
CA GLN A 567 -4.67 33.14 5.58
C GLN A 567 -4.32 34.57 5.16
N ALA A 568 -5.27 35.50 5.31
CA ALA A 568 -5.04 36.94 5.16
C ALA A 568 -5.17 37.63 6.52
N THR A 569 -4.09 38.20 7.05
CA THR A 569 -4.06 38.77 8.40
C THR A 569 -3.68 40.23 8.39
N ASN A 570 -4.47 41.07 9.06
CA ASN A 570 -4.23 42.52 9.23
C ASN A 570 -4.09 43.30 7.91
N MET A 571 -4.60 42.72 6.84
CA MET A 571 -4.76 43.34 5.53
C MET A 571 -5.95 44.30 5.60
N ARG A 572 -5.72 45.59 5.37
CA ARG A 572 -6.73 46.66 5.49
C ARG A 572 -6.79 47.56 4.24
N PRO A 573 -6.95 46.99 3.03
CA PRO A 573 -7.04 47.78 1.81
C PRO A 573 -8.18 48.81 1.90
N THR A 574 -8.02 49.92 1.19
CA THR A 574 -8.99 51.03 1.19
C THR A 574 -10.08 50.88 0.12
N SER A 575 -9.94 49.90 -0.75
CA SER A 575 -10.87 49.56 -1.84
C SER A 575 -10.96 48.04 -1.96
N ASN A 576 -11.99 47.56 -2.65
CA ASN A 576 -12.19 46.13 -2.89
C ASN A 576 -10.98 45.51 -3.59
N GLN A 577 -10.46 44.41 -3.03
CA GLN A 577 -9.40 43.59 -3.60
C GLN A 577 -9.99 42.28 -4.10
N TYR A 578 -9.56 41.83 -5.27
CA TYR A 578 -10.16 40.69 -5.96
C TYR A 578 -9.26 39.45 -5.86
N ILE A 579 -9.84 38.36 -5.38
CA ILE A 579 -9.26 37.01 -5.31
C ILE A 579 -10.15 36.12 -6.19
N ASN A 580 -9.73 35.88 -7.43
CA ASN A 580 -10.55 35.20 -8.43
C ASN A 580 -10.09 33.75 -8.58
N GLY A 581 -11.02 32.80 -8.75
CA GLY A 581 -10.66 31.41 -9.01
C GLY A 581 -9.92 30.73 -7.85
N LEU A 582 -10.21 31.12 -6.60
CA LEU A 582 -9.58 30.51 -5.42
C LEU A 582 -10.05 29.06 -5.27
N LYS A 583 -9.12 28.10 -5.31
CA LYS A 583 -9.42 26.69 -5.04
C LYS A 583 -8.81 26.25 -3.71
N THR A 584 -9.63 25.94 -2.71
CA THR A 584 -9.13 25.44 -1.42
C THR A 584 -9.82 24.14 -1.02
N PHE A 585 -9.11 23.03 -0.99
CA PHE A 585 -9.75 21.74 -0.68
C PHE A 585 -8.89 20.87 0.20
N ARG A 586 -9.49 19.91 0.92
CA ARG A 586 -8.75 18.92 1.72
C ARG A 586 -7.71 19.56 2.64
N ASN A 587 -8.05 20.68 3.27
CA ASN A 587 -7.21 21.30 4.29
C ASN A 587 -7.69 20.83 5.67
N TRP A 588 -6.75 20.55 6.58
CA TRP A 588 -7.05 19.98 7.90
C TRP A 588 -7.98 20.86 8.74
N ARG A 589 -7.90 22.18 8.57
CA ARG A 589 -8.68 23.15 9.35
C ARG A 589 -9.52 24.08 8.48
N ASN A 590 -8.89 25.05 7.81
CA ASN A 590 -9.60 26.11 7.05
C ASN A 590 -9.21 26.07 5.57
N GLY A 591 -10.17 26.25 4.66
CA GLY A 591 -9.87 26.61 3.28
C GLY A 591 -9.34 28.04 3.20
N PHE A 592 -10.16 29.00 3.61
CA PHE A 592 -9.81 30.41 3.74
C PHE A 592 -10.01 30.92 5.18
N LEU A 593 -9.07 31.70 5.69
CA LEU A 593 -9.13 32.39 6.98
C LEU A 593 -8.78 33.87 6.80
N GLY A 594 -9.81 34.71 6.77
CA GLY A 594 -9.68 36.15 6.63
C GLY A 594 -9.76 36.86 7.97
N HIS A 595 -8.75 37.68 8.28
CA HIS A 595 -8.79 38.74 9.27
C HIS A 595 -8.40 40.05 8.58
N THR A 596 -9.36 40.58 7.83
CA THR A 596 -9.15 41.57 6.78
C THR A 596 -10.44 42.32 6.43
N ARG A 597 -10.40 43.21 5.43
CA ARG A 597 -11.58 43.92 4.94
C ARG A 597 -11.49 44.23 3.45
N ASN A 598 -12.63 44.57 2.84
CA ASN A 598 -12.72 44.99 1.44
C ASN A 598 -12.10 43.95 0.50
N MET A 599 -12.52 42.69 0.62
CA MET A 599 -12.02 41.61 -0.24
C MET A 599 -13.17 40.82 -0.85
N VAL A 600 -13.04 40.59 -2.14
CA VAL A 600 -13.99 39.89 -3.01
C VAL A 600 -13.38 38.56 -3.37
N LEU A 601 -13.98 37.47 -2.90
CA LEU A 601 -13.67 36.11 -3.32
C LEU A 601 -14.65 35.73 -4.42
N SER A 602 -14.18 35.52 -5.64
CA SER A 602 -15.04 35.24 -6.80
C SER A 602 -14.61 34.01 -7.60
N ASP A 603 -15.56 33.37 -8.30
CA ASP A 603 -15.35 32.24 -9.22
C ASP A 603 -14.58 31.05 -8.59
N GLY A 604 -14.71 30.85 -7.28
CA GLY A 604 -13.88 29.92 -6.52
C GLY A 604 -14.62 28.70 -5.98
N VAL A 605 -13.85 27.78 -5.42
CA VAL A 605 -14.35 26.58 -4.76
C VAL A 605 -13.64 26.34 -3.45
N THR A 606 -14.41 25.98 -2.42
CA THR A 606 -13.88 25.36 -1.21
C THR A 606 -14.56 24.02 -0.99
N ALA A 607 -13.79 22.99 -0.66
CA ALA A 607 -14.34 21.65 -0.46
C ALA A 607 -13.57 20.86 0.60
N ASP A 608 -14.18 19.81 1.14
CA ASP A 608 -13.48 18.75 1.86
C ASP A 608 -12.53 19.26 2.96
N SER A 609 -12.87 20.34 3.63
CA SER A 609 -12.08 20.92 4.72
C SER A 609 -12.96 21.00 5.95
N ARG A 610 -12.39 20.94 7.15
CA ARG A 610 -13.19 21.00 8.38
C ARG A 610 -14.03 22.28 8.48
N LEU A 611 -13.50 23.38 7.96
CA LEU A 611 -14.17 24.65 7.77
C LEU A 611 -13.76 25.22 6.40
N GLY A 612 -14.72 25.50 5.52
CA GLY A 612 -14.43 26.06 4.20
C GLY A 612 -13.86 27.47 4.29
N ILE A 613 -14.69 28.43 4.69
CA ILE A 613 -14.33 29.85 4.76
C ILE A 613 -14.60 30.38 6.17
N GLU A 614 -13.64 31.10 6.74
CA GLU A 614 -13.82 31.80 8.01
C GLU A 614 -13.52 33.29 7.84
N PHE A 615 -14.54 34.11 8.07
CA PHE A 615 -14.39 35.57 8.16
C PHE A 615 -14.22 35.95 9.62
N TYR A 616 -12.98 35.84 10.09
CA TYR A 616 -12.55 36.15 11.45
C TYR A 616 -12.34 37.65 11.62
N LEU A 617 -13.26 38.34 12.31
CA LEU A 617 -13.20 39.80 12.50
C LEU A 617 -13.00 40.56 11.17
N SER A 618 -13.67 40.09 10.12
CA SER A 618 -13.58 40.70 8.79
C SER A 618 -14.78 41.58 8.46
N GLU A 619 -14.56 42.59 7.64
CA GLU A 619 -15.55 43.63 7.31
C GLU A 619 -15.65 43.84 5.80
N ASN A 620 -16.84 44.15 5.28
CA ASN A 620 -17.07 44.39 3.85
C ASN A 620 -16.45 43.29 2.96
N MET A 621 -16.74 42.04 3.29
CA MET A 621 -16.30 40.86 2.52
C MET A 621 -17.37 40.48 1.51
N PHE A 622 -16.96 40.11 0.30
CA PHE A 622 -17.84 39.64 -0.77
C PHE A 622 -17.47 38.21 -1.14
N LEU A 623 -18.49 37.37 -1.31
CA LEU A 623 -18.36 36.01 -1.84
C LEU A 623 -19.31 35.88 -3.04
N GLU A 624 -18.75 35.75 -4.23
CA GLU A 624 -19.47 35.86 -5.51
C GLU A 624 -19.21 34.62 -6.36
N ASP A 625 -20.27 34.03 -6.94
CA ASP A 625 -20.17 32.91 -7.89
C ASP A 625 -19.26 31.77 -7.36
N PHE A 626 -19.55 31.32 -6.14
CA PHE A 626 -18.65 30.45 -5.36
C PHE A 626 -19.30 29.12 -5.00
N LYS A 627 -18.54 28.03 -5.05
CA LYS A 627 -18.98 26.69 -4.63
C LYS A 627 -18.38 26.32 -3.27
N VAL A 628 -19.23 25.95 -2.32
CA VAL A 628 -18.87 25.57 -0.96
C VAL A 628 -19.37 24.16 -0.69
N SER A 629 -18.46 23.18 -0.70
CA SER A 629 -18.82 21.77 -0.53
C SER A 629 -18.30 21.23 0.81
N GLY A 630 -19.12 20.40 1.46
CA GLY A 630 -18.79 19.73 2.72
C GLY A 630 -17.92 18.49 2.50
N TYR A 631 -18.55 17.30 2.48
CA TYR A 631 -17.87 16.02 2.27
C TYR A 631 -18.26 15.38 0.93
N THR A 632 -17.52 15.73 -0.12
CA THR A 632 -17.85 15.39 -1.52
C THR A 632 -17.84 13.89 -1.78
N ASP A 633 -18.67 13.42 -2.72
CA ASP A 633 -18.73 12.01 -3.14
C ASP A 633 -17.37 11.48 -3.61
N THR A 634 -16.60 12.30 -4.33
CA THR A 634 -15.25 11.94 -4.79
C THR A 634 -14.30 11.65 -3.64
N TYR A 635 -14.37 12.44 -2.58
CA TYR A 635 -13.51 12.26 -1.42
C TYR A 635 -14.01 11.11 -0.53
N ARG A 636 -15.33 10.96 -0.41
CA ARG A 636 -15.96 9.84 0.29
C ARG A 636 -15.61 8.50 -0.32
N ALA A 637 -15.75 8.35 -1.63
CA ALA A 637 -15.39 7.13 -2.35
C ALA A 637 -13.92 6.76 -2.11
N LEU A 638 -13.03 7.77 -2.16
CA LEU A 638 -11.61 7.59 -1.88
C LEU A 638 -11.37 7.10 -0.45
N ALA A 639 -11.98 7.77 0.52
CA ALA A 639 -11.77 7.50 1.93
C ALA A 639 -12.41 6.19 2.42
N THR A 640 -13.42 5.66 1.70
CA THR A 640 -13.99 4.32 1.96
C THR A 640 -13.27 3.20 1.23
N SER A 641 -12.58 3.51 0.12
CA SER A 641 -11.88 2.51 -0.70
C SER A 641 -10.53 2.06 -0.12
N ILE A 642 -9.96 2.83 0.80
CA ILE A 642 -8.62 2.61 1.36
C ILE A 642 -8.72 2.60 2.88
N GLU A 643 -8.41 1.46 3.48
CA GLU A 643 -8.36 1.33 4.93
C GLU A 643 -7.32 2.29 5.52
N GLY A 644 -7.73 3.07 6.52
CA GLY A 644 -6.85 4.07 7.16
C GLY A 644 -6.65 5.36 6.36
N TYR A 645 -7.38 5.59 5.25
CA TYR A 645 -7.25 6.84 4.49
C TYR A 645 -7.53 8.07 5.37
N PRO A 646 -6.63 9.07 5.41
CA PRO A 646 -6.82 10.26 6.23
C PRO A 646 -8.10 11.01 5.86
N GLN A 647 -9.03 11.07 6.82
CA GLN A 647 -10.29 11.79 6.67
C GLN A 647 -10.74 12.39 8.01
N PHE A 648 -11.73 13.28 7.95
CA PHE A 648 -12.36 13.85 9.14
C PHE A 648 -13.80 13.35 9.34
N CYS A 649 -14.37 12.65 8.36
CA CYS A 649 -15.74 12.13 8.37
C CYS A 649 -15.74 10.60 8.45
N TYR A 650 -15.82 10.04 9.65
CA TYR A 650 -15.90 8.58 9.90
C TYR A 650 -17.34 8.09 10.16
N GLY A 651 -18.36 8.91 9.82
CA GLY A 651 -19.78 8.65 10.10
C GLY A 651 -20.41 9.66 11.04
N SER A 652 -21.59 9.34 11.57
CA SER A 652 -22.46 10.26 12.32
C SER A 652 -21.92 10.71 13.69
N THR A 653 -20.85 10.11 14.21
CA THR A 653 -20.18 10.54 15.45
C THR A 653 -19.02 11.50 15.21
N SER A 654 -18.73 11.83 13.95
CA SER A 654 -17.62 12.70 13.57
C SER A 654 -17.82 14.14 14.06
N PRO A 655 -16.72 14.89 14.28
CA PRO A 655 -16.81 16.33 14.47
C PRO A 655 -17.54 16.98 13.29
N PRO A 656 -18.39 17.99 13.55
CA PRO A 656 -19.12 18.68 12.48
C PRO A 656 -18.16 19.45 11.57
N ILE A 657 -18.55 19.54 10.30
CA ILE A 657 -17.93 20.35 9.27
C ILE A 657 -18.79 21.58 8.97
N TYR A 658 -18.12 22.65 8.54
CA TYR A 658 -18.77 23.94 8.33
C TYR A 658 -18.40 24.52 6.97
N GLY A 659 -19.38 25.00 6.22
CA GLY A 659 -19.11 25.68 4.94
C GLY A 659 -18.48 27.04 5.18
N ILE A 660 -19.23 27.95 5.81
CA ILE A 660 -18.81 29.31 6.12
C ILE A 660 -19.02 29.59 7.61
N LYS A 661 -18.01 30.14 8.28
CA LYS A 661 -18.08 30.62 9.66
C LYS A 661 -17.91 32.13 9.72
N LEU A 662 -18.91 32.81 10.29
CA LEU A 662 -18.96 34.26 10.45
C LEU A 662 -18.68 34.66 11.90
N HIS A 663 -18.14 35.86 12.08
CA HIS A 663 -17.83 36.44 13.39
C HIS A 663 -18.54 37.77 13.57
N ALA A 664 -18.68 38.20 14.82
CA ALA A 664 -19.21 39.52 15.16
C ALA A 664 -18.41 40.63 14.46
N ASN A 665 -19.11 41.44 13.67
CA ASN A 665 -18.58 42.64 13.03
C ASN A 665 -18.72 43.84 13.97
N VAL A 666 -17.75 43.98 14.88
CA VAL A 666 -17.48 45.25 15.56
C VAL A 666 -15.98 45.42 15.49
N ILE A 667 -15.48 46.43 14.76
CA ILE A 667 -14.34 47.26 15.16
C ILE A 667 -14.25 48.50 14.23
N THR A 668 -14.77 49.62 14.72
CA THR A 668 -14.23 50.99 14.57
C THR A 668 -14.55 51.91 13.38
N ASP A 669 -14.97 51.46 12.18
CA ASP A 669 -14.99 52.37 11.00
C ASP A 669 -16.34 52.56 10.25
N GLY A 670 -17.46 52.00 10.72
CA GLY A 670 -18.78 52.16 10.05
C GLY A 670 -18.87 51.50 8.67
N GLN A 671 -18.07 50.46 8.43
CA GLN A 671 -18.06 49.69 7.17
C GLN A 671 -19.33 48.83 7.01
N PRO A 672 -19.76 48.54 5.76
CA PRO A 672 -20.85 47.60 5.48
C PRO A 672 -20.55 46.18 5.98
N GLY A 673 -21.61 45.38 6.15
CA GLY A 673 -21.47 43.96 6.47
C GLY A 673 -21.03 43.13 5.26
N ASN A 674 -21.05 41.80 5.41
CA ASN A 674 -20.61 40.89 4.36
C ASN A 674 -21.73 40.64 3.34
N THR A 675 -21.40 40.37 2.08
CA THR A 675 -22.38 40.13 1.00
C THR A 675 -22.06 38.86 0.23
N PHE A 676 -23.00 37.90 0.18
CA PHE A 676 -22.86 36.66 -0.59
C PHE A 676 -23.84 36.66 -1.75
N THR A 677 -23.34 36.39 -2.96
CA THR A 677 -24.10 36.40 -4.20
C THR A 677 -23.79 35.14 -4.99
N ASN A 678 -24.81 34.40 -5.42
CA ASN A 678 -24.67 33.18 -6.23
C ASN A 678 -23.74 32.12 -5.59
N VAL A 679 -23.96 31.78 -4.32
CA VAL A 679 -23.14 30.78 -3.62
C VAL A 679 -23.89 29.45 -3.54
N ALA A 680 -23.24 28.39 -4.01
CA ALA A 680 -23.77 27.03 -4.00
C ALA A 680 -23.20 26.21 -2.84
N PHE A 681 -24.07 25.62 -2.03
CA PHE A 681 -23.71 24.74 -0.92
C PHE A 681 -24.09 23.29 -1.23
N THR A 682 -23.12 22.38 -1.13
CA THR A 682 -23.35 20.94 -1.35
C THR A 682 -22.71 20.09 -0.25
N ASP A 683 -23.22 18.88 -0.05
CA ASP A 683 -22.58 17.81 0.73
C ASP A 683 -22.45 18.08 2.26
N PHE A 684 -23.38 18.82 2.87
CA PHE A 684 -23.47 19.02 4.33
C PHE A 684 -24.46 18.07 5.02
N GLY A 685 -24.28 16.75 4.83
CA GLY A 685 -25.16 15.69 5.36
C GLY A 685 -24.80 15.13 6.74
N GLN A 686 -25.62 14.18 7.24
CA GLN A 686 -25.43 13.53 8.56
C GLN A 686 -24.20 12.60 8.64
N ASP A 687 -23.61 12.24 7.51
CA ASP A 687 -22.50 11.29 7.44
C ASP A 687 -21.19 11.87 8.01
N CYS A 688 -21.14 13.19 8.23
CA CYS A 688 -20.02 13.88 8.85
C CYS A 688 -20.46 14.68 10.09
N GLY A 689 -21.16 14.00 11.01
CA GLY A 689 -21.66 14.60 12.25
C GLY A 689 -22.99 15.35 12.08
N PRO A 690 -23.93 15.23 13.04
CA PRO A 690 -25.30 15.75 12.91
C PRO A 690 -25.40 17.28 12.98
N SER A 691 -24.35 17.96 13.45
CA SER A 691 -24.29 19.42 13.61
C SER A 691 -23.54 20.12 12.47
N SER A 692 -23.22 19.40 11.39
CA SER A 692 -22.64 20.02 10.20
C SER A 692 -23.62 21.02 9.59
N SER A 693 -23.09 22.15 9.12
CA SER A 693 -23.91 23.25 8.59
C SER A 693 -23.20 24.02 7.48
N ALA A 694 -23.99 24.49 6.51
CA ALA A 694 -23.48 25.30 5.41
C ALA A 694 -22.99 26.67 5.89
N VAL A 695 -23.74 27.33 6.80
CA VAL A 695 -23.35 28.60 7.42
C VAL A 695 -23.48 28.53 8.93
N THR A 696 -22.47 29.00 9.67
CA THR A 696 -22.47 29.07 11.13
C THR A 696 -21.82 30.35 11.65
N TYR A 697 -21.94 30.60 12.95
CA TYR A 697 -21.36 31.77 13.62
C TYR A 697 -20.49 31.39 14.82
N ASN A 698 -19.52 32.25 15.11
CA ASN A 698 -18.65 32.10 16.28
C ASN A 698 -19.27 32.68 17.56
N ASP A 699 -19.19 31.94 18.66
CA ASP A 699 -19.77 32.24 19.98
C ASP A 699 -18.75 32.76 21.01
N HIS A 700 -17.46 32.81 20.65
CA HIS A 700 -16.36 33.08 21.57
C HIS A 700 -16.11 34.56 21.96
N PHE A 701 -16.95 35.52 21.58
CA PHE A 701 -16.68 36.95 21.79
C PHE A 701 -17.71 37.69 22.68
N THR A 702 -17.20 38.54 23.57
CA THR A 702 -17.94 39.36 24.54
C THR A 702 -18.23 40.79 24.05
N THR A 703 -17.89 41.13 22.80
CA THR A 703 -18.13 42.45 22.21
C THR A 703 -19.61 42.63 21.83
N PRO A 704 -20.19 43.84 22.02
CA PRO A 704 -21.63 44.05 21.93
C PRO A 704 -22.08 44.23 20.47
N GLY A 705 -22.25 43.11 19.75
CA GLY A 705 -23.29 42.95 18.72
C GLY A 705 -22.92 43.17 17.25
N PHE A 706 -23.71 42.59 16.35
CA PHE A 706 -23.54 42.74 14.90
C PHE A 706 -24.22 44.03 14.46
N THR A 707 -23.42 45.00 13.98
CA THR A 707 -23.93 46.37 13.72
C THR A 707 -24.22 46.67 12.27
N ALA A 708 -23.65 45.89 11.34
CA ALA A 708 -23.94 45.97 9.91
C ALA A 708 -24.55 44.64 9.41
N PRO A 709 -25.62 44.69 8.58
CA PRO A 709 -26.31 43.49 8.12
C PRO A 709 -25.44 42.69 7.16
N THR A 710 -25.51 41.36 7.26
CA THR A 710 -24.97 40.45 6.23
C THR A 710 -26.07 40.21 5.19
N VAL A 711 -25.74 40.30 3.90
CA VAL A 711 -26.72 40.18 2.80
C VAL A 711 -26.46 38.91 2.00
N PHE A 712 -27.50 38.10 1.80
CA PHE A 712 -27.48 36.89 1.00
C PHE A 712 -28.40 37.01 -0.21
N SER A 713 -27.91 36.57 -1.37
CA SER A 713 -28.64 36.55 -2.64
C SER A 713 -28.15 35.40 -3.51
N GLY A 714 -29.05 34.73 -4.23
CA GLY A 714 -28.71 33.64 -5.15
C GLY A 714 -28.14 32.39 -4.46
N LEU A 715 -28.50 32.12 -3.19
CA LEU A 715 -27.97 30.94 -2.51
C LEU A 715 -28.67 29.66 -2.98
N THR A 716 -27.89 28.60 -3.19
CA THR A 716 -28.44 27.28 -3.55
C THR A 716 -27.93 26.20 -2.61
N PHE A 717 -28.78 25.22 -2.31
CA PHE A 717 -28.48 24.10 -1.41
C PHE A 717 -28.94 22.79 -2.06
N ASP A 718 -28.12 21.75 -1.97
CA ASP A 718 -28.53 20.41 -2.39
C ASP A 718 -29.51 19.74 -1.40
N THR A 719 -30.00 18.56 -1.76
CA THR A 719 -30.98 17.82 -0.93
C THR A 719 -30.38 17.22 0.34
N VAL A 720 -29.05 17.12 0.41
CA VAL A 720 -28.33 16.48 1.52
C VAL A 720 -28.01 17.50 2.62
N SER A 721 -27.85 18.77 2.26
CA SER A 721 -27.52 19.89 3.15
C SER A 721 -28.74 20.40 3.95
N ALA A 722 -29.24 19.58 4.87
CA ALA A 722 -30.43 19.90 5.65
C ALA A 722 -30.26 21.12 6.58
N ASN A 723 -29.07 21.30 7.17
CA ASN A 723 -28.77 22.43 8.06
C ASN A 723 -28.14 23.58 7.26
N LYS A 724 -29.00 24.42 6.66
CA LYS A 724 -28.56 25.57 5.85
C LYS A 724 -27.82 26.64 6.67
N ILE A 725 -28.29 26.89 7.90
CA ILE A 725 -27.72 27.88 8.80
C ILE A 725 -27.83 27.42 10.26
N ASP A 726 -26.81 27.65 11.09
CA ASP A 726 -26.82 27.31 12.52
C ASP A 726 -26.41 28.52 13.39
N LEU A 727 -27.35 29.01 14.21
CA LEU A 727 -27.15 30.09 15.18
C LEU A 727 -27.23 29.59 16.64
N CYS A 728 -27.32 28.28 16.89
CA CYS A 728 -27.56 27.76 18.25
C CYS A 728 -26.43 28.04 19.24
N SER A 729 -25.18 28.10 18.78
CA SER A 729 -24.03 28.50 19.61
C SER A 729 -24.16 29.94 20.14
N LEU A 730 -24.73 30.83 19.34
CA LEU A 730 -24.99 32.23 19.73
C LEU A 730 -26.14 32.33 20.75
N ALA A 731 -27.20 31.56 20.53
CA ALA A 731 -28.33 31.51 21.46
C ALA A 731 -27.86 31.03 22.86
N ALA A 732 -27.01 30.00 22.91
CA ALA A 732 -26.44 29.48 24.15
C ALA A 732 -25.56 30.49 24.90
N THR A 733 -24.90 31.41 24.19
CA THR A 733 -24.06 32.46 24.76
C THR A 733 -24.81 33.78 25.00
N GLY A 734 -26.09 33.85 24.64
CA GLY A 734 -26.94 35.02 24.82
C GLY A 734 -26.67 36.16 23.85
N ILE A 735 -26.00 35.89 22.73
CA ILE A 735 -25.76 36.86 21.65
C ILE A 735 -27.02 36.95 20.77
N LYS A 736 -27.64 38.14 20.75
CA LYS A 736 -29.03 38.35 20.27
C LYS A 736 -29.18 39.34 19.13
N SER A 737 -28.08 39.88 18.61
CA SER A 737 -28.07 40.99 17.65
C SER A 737 -27.66 40.57 16.25
N VAL A 738 -27.86 39.30 15.87
CA VAL A 738 -27.60 38.82 14.50
C VAL A 738 -28.81 39.07 13.62
N SER A 739 -28.56 39.67 12.46
CA SER A 739 -29.56 39.84 11.41
C SER A 739 -28.91 39.64 10.05
N ILE A 740 -29.54 38.81 9.22
CA ILE A 740 -29.10 38.48 7.86
C ILE A 740 -30.25 38.80 6.92
N ASP A 741 -29.98 39.55 5.85
CA ASP A 741 -30.94 39.91 4.82
C ASP A 741 -30.91 38.82 3.73
N ASP A 742 -31.99 38.04 3.64
CA ASP A 742 -32.17 37.02 2.60
C ASP A 742 -33.04 37.62 1.48
N THR A 743 -32.40 38.03 0.40
CA THR A 743 -33.02 38.86 -0.65
C THR A 743 -33.85 38.07 -1.66
N ASP A 744 -33.75 36.74 -1.67
CA ASP A 744 -34.48 35.87 -2.60
C ASP A 744 -35.24 34.73 -1.90
N GLY A 745 -35.05 34.54 -0.60
CA GLY A 745 -35.78 33.57 0.21
C GLY A 745 -35.16 32.19 0.23
N ALA A 746 -33.88 32.05 -0.11
CA ALA A 746 -33.20 30.75 -0.12
C ALA A 746 -33.15 30.06 1.26
N LEU A 747 -33.25 30.83 2.35
CA LEU A 747 -33.28 30.35 3.74
C LEU A 747 -34.70 30.24 4.32
N ASP A 748 -35.76 30.54 3.55
CA ASP A 748 -37.14 30.41 4.01
C ASP A 748 -37.51 28.93 4.26
N PRO A 749 -37.99 28.55 5.46
CA PRO A 749 -38.43 27.19 5.76
C PRO A 749 -39.70 26.76 5.02
N ASN A 750 -40.46 27.67 4.38
CA ASN A 750 -41.74 27.38 3.71
C ASN A 750 -41.63 27.28 2.17
N ASN A 751 -40.54 26.73 1.64
CA ASN A 751 -40.28 26.58 0.20
C ASN A 751 -40.00 27.88 -0.57
N GLY A 752 -39.32 28.87 0.02
CA GLY A 752 -38.87 30.07 -0.69
C GLY A 752 -40.01 31.04 -1.06
N ALA A 753 -40.89 31.35 -0.11
CA ALA A 753 -42.07 32.19 -0.32
C ALA A 753 -41.77 33.69 -0.53
N GLY A 754 -40.49 34.08 -0.65
CA GLY A 754 -40.03 35.43 -0.97
C GLY A 754 -38.95 35.95 -0.01
N PRO A 755 -38.42 37.17 -0.26
CA PRO A 755 -37.38 37.79 0.55
C PRO A 755 -37.78 37.95 2.02
N GLY A 756 -36.79 37.96 2.90
CA GLY A 756 -36.99 38.09 4.34
C GLY A 756 -35.68 38.30 5.08
N MET A 757 -35.71 38.09 6.40
CA MET A 757 -34.54 38.22 7.26
C MET A 757 -34.41 37.03 8.21
N VAL A 758 -33.19 36.49 8.36
CA VAL A 758 -32.86 35.50 9.39
C VAL A 758 -32.32 36.20 10.63
N ARG A 759 -32.85 35.86 11.81
CA ARG A 759 -32.51 36.46 13.11
C ARG A 759 -32.33 35.42 14.21
N SER A 760 -31.60 35.74 15.27
CA SER A 760 -31.53 34.91 16.48
C SER A 760 -32.88 34.83 17.21
N ASP A 761 -33.17 33.68 17.83
CA ASP A 761 -34.45 33.35 18.49
C ASP A 761 -34.66 34.01 19.87
N ASP A 762 -34.80 35.35 19.92
CA ASP A 762 -35.16 36.07 21.15
C ASP A 762 -36.58 36.64 21.15
N ILE A 763 -37.29 36.42 22.25
CA ILE A 763 -38.64 36.89 22.57
C ILE A 763 -38.73 38.43 22.76
N SER A 764 -37.58 39.12 22.85
CA SER A 764 -37.50 40.56 23.11
C SER A 764 -37.54 41.46 21.86
N MET A 765 -37.47 40.87 20.67
CA MET A 765 -37.64 41.60 19.41
C MET A 765 -39.12 41.56 19.01
N ASP A 766 -39.76 42.72 18.83
CA ASP A 766 -41.14 42.85 18.32
C ASP A 766 -41.14 42.48 16.82
N LEU A 767 -41.31 41.19 16.55
CA LEU A 767 -41.07 40.56 15.27
C LEU A 767 -42.41 40.13 14.66
N GLY A 768 -42.90 40.86 13.66
CA GLY A 768 -44.18 40.66 12.96
C GLY A 768 -44.46 39.23 12.43
N ASN A 769 -44.63 39.03 11.12
CA ASN A 769 -44.81 37.68 10.56
C ASN A 769 -43.48 36.91 10.48
N CYS A 770 -43.05 36.31 11.60
CA CYS A 770 -41.86 35.45 11.67
C CYS A 770 -42.19 33.99 11.99
N VAL A 771 -41.43 33.07 11.39
CA VAL A 771 -41.54 31.62 11.59
C VAL A 771 -40.22 31.07 12.11
N THR A 772 -40.28 30.08 13.01
CA THR A 772 -39.07 29.40 13.50
C THR A 772 -38.46 28.55 12.39
N VAL A 773 -37.16 28.64 12.19
CA VAL A 773 -36.41 27.75 11.29
C VAL A 773 -35.96 26.52 12.11
N PRO A 774 -36.48 25.32 11.80
CA PRO A 774 -36.25 24.13 12.65
C PRO A 774 -34.78 23.82 12.88
N ASN A 775 -34.39 23.52 14.12
CA ASN A 775 -33.04 23.08 14.53
C ASN A 775 -31.88 24.08 14.27
N THR A 776 -32.16 25.36 14.06
CA THR A 776 -31.13 26.38 13.77
C THR A 776 -31.03 27.49 14.82
N CYS A 777 -31.90 27.48 15.83
CA CYS A 777 -32.07 28.56 16.82
C CYS A 777 -32.23 29.95 16.18
N SER A 778 -32.96 29.99 15.06
CA SER A 778 -33.19 31.19 14.28
C SER A 778 -34.66 31.36 13.88
N LEU A 779 -35.03 32.60 13.56
CA LEU A 779 -36.34 33.00 13.07
C LEU A 779 -36.19 33.57 11.66
N TYR A 780 -37.12 33.22 10.75
CA TYR A 780 -37.25 33.82 9.43
C TYR A 780 -38.42 34.79 9.40
N CYS A 781 -38.18 36.05 9.05
CA CYS A 781 -39.14 37.15 9.14
C CYS A 781 -39.45 37.78 7.79
N THR A 782 -40.74 37.90 7.43
CA THR A 782 -41.19 38.39 6.11
C THR A 782 -41.61 39.88 6.08
N ASP A 783 -41.95 40.47 7.23
CA ASP A 783 -42.50 41.84 7.32
C ASP A 783 -41.50 42.92 7.77
N ALA A 784 -40.25 42.56 8.00
CA ALA A 784 -39.24 43.55 8.37
C ALA A 784 -38.79 44.27 7.08
N ALA A 785 -39.34 45.45 6.81
CA ALA A 785 -38.98 46.24 5.64
C ALA A 785 -37.44 46.38 5.54
N PRO A 786 -36.82 46.05 4.40
CA PRO A 786 -35.41 46.31 4.18
C PRO A 786 -35.19 47.82 4.30
N GLY A 787 -34.28 48.25 5.19
CA GLY A 787 -33.88 49.65 5.25
C GLY A 787 -33.30 50.05 3.90
N GLU A 788 -33.76 51.17 3.32
CA GLU A 788 -33.31 51.65 2.01
C GLU A 788 -31.77 51.63 1.90
N PRO A 789 -31.19 50.91 0.92
CA PRO A 789 -29.79 51.05 0.60
C PRO A 789 -29.57 52.44 -0.01
N THR A 790 -28.62 53.20 0.55
CA THR A 790 -28.14 54.42 -0.10
C THR A 790 -27.31 54.02 -1.31
N GLU A 791 -27.80 54.38 -2.50
CA GLU A 791 -27.20 54.11 -3.80
C GLU A 791 -25.75 54.64 -3.87
N PRO A 792 -24.72 53.78 -4.04
CA PRO A 792 -23.38 54.24 -4.37
C PRO A 792 -23.37 54.64 -5.85
N ALA A 793 -22.87 55.85 -6.13
CA ALA A 793 -22.76 56.37 -7.48
C ALA A 793 -21.99 55.41 -8.43
N PRO A 794 -22.42 55.22 -9.68
CA PRO A 794 -21.76 54.31 -10.61
C PRO A 794 -20.36 54.81 -10.98
N ALA A 795 -19.34 53.99 -10.68
CA ALA A 795 -17.99 54.16 -11.21
C ALA A 795 -17.93 53.71 -12.68
N PRO A 796 -17.14 54.35 -13.55
CA PRO A 796 -17.17 54.13 -14.99
C PRO A 796 -16.61 52.75 -15.37
N ALA A 797 -17.29 52.09 -16.31
CA ALA A 797 -16.91 50.79 -16.86
C ALA A 797 -15.49 50.85 -17.50
N PRO A 798 -14.58 49.92 -17.17
CA PRO A 798 -13.31 49.80 -17.87
C PRO A 798 -13.53 49.20 -19.25
N THR A 799 -12.92 49.82 -20.25
CA THR A 799 -12.92 49.40 -21.66
C THR A 799 -12.04 48.15 -21.81
N PRO A 800 -12.44 47.09 -22.53
CA PRO A 800 -11.60 45.91 -22.72
C PRO A 800 -10.40 46.28 -23.61
N VAL A 801 -9.18 46.12 -23.08
CA VAL A 801 -7.96 46.16 -23.89
C VAL A 801 -7.70 44.75 -24.42
N VAL A 802 -7.94 44.55 -25.72
CA VAL A 802 -7.54 43.34 -26.43
C VAL A 802 -6.03 43.43 -26.71
N ILE A 803 -5.24 42.49 -26.16
CA ILE A 803 -3.84 42.28 -26.54
C ILE A 803 -3.76 40.93 -27.24
N GLU A 804 -3.45 40.95 -28.55
CA GLU A 804 -3.19 39.76 -29.36
C GLU A 804 -1.83 39.11 -28.98
N PRO A 805 -1.68 37.78 -29.12
CA PRO A 805 -0.42 37.09 -28.83
C PRO A 805 0.60 37.25 -29.98
N ALA A 806 1.83 37.66 -29.64
CA ALA A 806 2.96 37.72 -30.57
C ALA A 806 3.63 36.34 -30.76
N PRO A 807 4.27 36.07 -31.92
CA PRO A 807 4.60 34.71 -32.37
C PRO A 807 5.95 34.18 -31.85
N SER A 808 6.01 32.86 -31.72
CA SER A 808 7.18 32.06 -31.34
C SER A 808 8.31 32.11 -32.40
N PRO A 809 9.60 32.26 -32.01
CA PRO A 809 10.71 32.03 -32.93
C PRO A 809 11.18 30.57 -32.90
N THR A 810 11.29 29.97 -34.09
CA THR A 810 11.96 28.70 -34.40
C THR A 810 13.47 28.71 -34.10
N PRO A 811 14.08 27.58 -33.69
CA PRO A 811 15.53 27.49 -33.50
C PRO A 811 16.30 27.21 -34.81
N PRO A 812 17.53 27.73 -34.99
CA PRO A 812 18.41 27.38 -36.10
C PRO A 812 19.20 26.07 -35.85
N ALA A 813 19.65 25.47 -36.95
CA ALA A 813 20.26 24.16 -37.06
C ALA A 813 21.77 24.09 -36.73
N SER A 814 22.15 22.88 -36.30
CA SER A 814 23.41 22.12 -36.45
C SER A 814 24.76 22.72 -36.03
N ASN A 815 25.51 21.98 -35.22
CA ASN A 815 26.77 21.36 -35.66
C ASN A 815 27.22 20.25 -34.71
N GLY A 816 27.61 19.11 -35.28
CA GLY A 816 28.13 17.95 -34.57
C GLY A 816 29.67 17.86 -34.53
N ALA A 817 30.11 16.79 -33.87
CA ALA A 817 31.48 16.27 -33.68
C ALA A 817 32.30 17.05 -32.62
N ILE A 818 33.05 16.44 -31.69
CA ILE A 818 33.92 15.25 -31.74
C ILE A 818 34.04 14.61 -30.34
N LEU A 819 34.03 13.27 -30.28
CA LEU A 819 34.46 12.42 -29.16
C LEU A 819 35.99 12.43 -28.98
N SER A 820 36.49 12.42 -27.74
CA SER A 820 37.46 11.44 -27.22
C SER A 820 38.32 11.99 -26.07
N SER A 821 38.27 11.35 -24.89
CA SER A 821 39.38 10.55 -24.32
C SER A 821 39.14 10.30 -22.82
N ILE A 822 39.04 9.01 -22.49
CA ILE A 822 39.03 8.45 -21.13
C ILE A 822 40.46 8.53 -20.56
N ASP A 823 40.58 8.87 -19.28
CA ASP A 823 41.76 8.54 -18.46
C ASP A 823 41.33 7.54 -17.36
N PRO A 824 41.79 6.28 -17.40
CA PRO A 824 41.42 5.25 -16.45
C PRO A 824 42.54 5.02 -15.42
N SER A 825 42.61 5.85 -14.37
CA SER A 825 43.36 5.48 -13.16
C SER A 825 43.03 6.36 -11.96
N LEU A 826 42.00 5.99 -11.18
CA LEU A 826 41.91 6.32 -9.76
C LEU A 826 41.38 5.09 -9.03
N SER A 827 42.31 4.26 -8.60
CA SER A 827 42.11 3.07 -7.79
C SER A 827 41.98 3.42 -6.30
N SER A 828 41.02 2.75 -5.64
CA SER A 828 40.95 2.38 -4.22
C SER A 828 41.20 3.47 -3.17
N VAL A 829 40.10 3.96 -2.58
CA VAL A 829 40.12 4.56 -1.24
C VAL A 829 39.90 3.42 -0.23
N ASP A 830 40.89 3.18 0.63
CA ASP A 830 40.78 2.25 1.76
C ASP A 830 39.74 2.78 2.77
N LEU A 831 38.74 1.93 3.10
CA LEU A 831 37.72 2.19 4.13
C LEU A 831 38.21 1.67 5.51
N PRO A 832 37.76 2.25 6.65
CA PRO A 832 38.26 1.90 7.98
C PRO A 832 37.84 0.49 8.42
N SER A 833 38.69 -0.16 9.22
CA SER A 833 38.48 -1.52 9.78
C SER A 833 37.53 -1.60 10.97
N ASP A 834 37.03 -0.46 11.46
CA ASP A 834 36.30 -0.38 12.73
C ASP A 834 34.84 0.01 12.41
N GLY A 835 33.93 -0.94 12.62
CA GLY A 835 32.52 -1.00 12.15
C GLY A 835 31.75 0.30 11.86
N ILE A 836 30.94 0.26 10.81
CA ILE A 836 30.37 1.44 10.13
C ILE A 836 29.03 1.91 10.72
N CYS A 837 28.33 1.09 11.52
CA CYS A 837 26.94 1.39 11.95
C CYS A 837 26.64 1.38 13.46
N LEU A 838 27.58 0.95 14.30
CA LEU A 838 27.30 0.61 15.71
C LEU A 838 28.02 1.49 16.74
N GLN A 839 28.67 2.58 16.31
CA GLN A 839 29.58 3.36 17.17
C GLN A 839 28.84 4.25 18.20
N ASP A 840 27.53 4.49 18.05
CA ASP A 840 26.71 5.35 18.94
C ASP A 840 25.33 4.76 19.30
N SER A 841 25.09 3.47 19.03
CA SER A 841 23.79 2.81 19.23
C SER A 841 23.60 2.24 20.65
N THR A 842 22.41 2.41 21.23
CA THR A 842 22.06 1.85 22.54
C THR A 842 21.31 0.52 22.41
N TRP A 843 21.71 -0.48 23.19
CA TRP A 843 20.97 -1.74 23.33
C TRP A 843 19.78 -1.60 24.27
N ASP A 844 18.66 -2.17 23.88
CA ASP A 844 17.40 -2.23 24.61
C ASP A 844 16.85 -3.68 24.59
N SER A 845 15.66 -3.89 25.12
CA SER A 845 14.96 -5.17 25.09
C SER A 845 13.49 -5.02 24.73
N PHE A 846 12.94 -6.03 24.06
CA PHE A 846 11.51 -6.10 23.74
C PHE A 846 10.96 -7.42 24.29
N MET A 847 9.95 -7.40 25.17
CA MET A 847 9.36 -8.61 25.79
C MET A 847 10.35 -9.47 26.62
N SER A 848 11.39 -8.83 27.17
CA SER A 848 12.38 -9.37 28.11
C SER A 848 12.92 -8.25 29.02
N GLU A 849 13.75 -8.60 29.99
CA GLU A 849 14.52 -7.65 30.81
C GLU A 849 15.98 -7.64 30.35
N LEU A 850 16.64 -6.47 30.34
CA LEU A 850 18.03 -6.32 29.89
C LEU A 850 18.97 -5.98 31.05
N GLU A 851 20.08 -6.71 31.15
CA GLU A 851 21.16 -6.52 32.10
C GLU A 851 22.49 -6.31 31.34
N THR A 852 23.36 -5.43 31.84
CA THR A 852 24.73 -5.29 31.33
C THR A 852 25.68 -6.20 32.11
N VAL A 853 26.42 -7.07 31.41
CA VAL A 853 27.33 -8.08 31.99
C VAL A 853 28.73 -7.97 31.36
N PRO A 854 29.77 -8.59 31.95
CA PRO A 854 31.10 -8.64 31.33
C PRO A 854 31.10 -9.42 30.00
N GLY A 855 31.65 -8.83 28.93
CA GLY A 855 31.79 -9.44 27.62
C GLY A 855 33.06 -10.29 27.44
N ARG A 856 33.17 -10.99 26.30
CA ARG A 856 34.22 -11.98 25.99
C ARG A 856 35.65 -11.37 25.96
N SER A 857 35.81 -10.19 25.37
CA SER A 857 37.12 -9.64 24.98
C SER A 857 37.59 -8.42 25.80
N THR A 858 37.04 -8.21 27.01
CA THR A 858 37.22 -7.08 27.97
C THR A 858 36.24 -5.90 27.86
N GLY A 859 35.22 -5.99 27.01
CA GLY A 859 34.11 -5.03 26.88
C GLY A 859 32.86 -5.34 27.71
N LEU A 860 31.80 -4.54 27.53
CA LEU A 860 30.45 -4.79 28.08
C LEU A 860 29.64 -5.64 27.10
N ALA A 861 28.80 -6.52 27.63
CA ALA A 861 27.81 -7.31 26.88
C ALA A 861 26.41 -7.12 27.46
N TYR A 862 25.38 -7.45 26.67
CA TYR A 862 23.98 -7.20 27.00
C TYR A 862 23.21 -8.52 27.08
N LYS A 863 22.73 -8.84 28.28
CA LYS A 863 22.00 -10.06 28.61
C LYS A 863 20.50 -9.78 28.68
N ALA A 864 19.73 -10.40 27.81
CA ALA A 864 18.29 -10.48 27.93
C ALA A 864 17.87 -11.71 28.72
N HIS A 865 17.14 -11.51 29.81
CA HIS A 865 16.56 -12.56 30.65
C HIS A 865 15.04 -12.34 30.84
N SER A 866 14.37 -13.24 31.56
CA SER A 866 12.90 -13.17 31.78
C SER A 866 12.09 -13.09 30.47
N ARG A 867 12.59 -13.75 29.41
CA ARG A 867 12.07 -13.62 28.04
C ARG A 867 10.70 -14.28 27.91
N THR A 868 9.76 -13.61 27.25
CA THR A 868 8.39 -14.14 27.02
C THR A 868 8.09 -14.50 25.57
N HIS A 869 8.99 -14.19 24.63
CA HIS A 869 8.80 -14.42 23.20
C HIS A 869 10.06 -14.96 22.51
N GLN A 870 9.95 -16.04 21.73
CA GLN A 870 11.09 -16.68 21.09
C GLN A 870 11.73 -15.83 19.97
N ALA A 871 10.92 -15.25 19.09
CA ALA A 871 11.42 -14.51 17.91
C ALA A 871 11.80 -13.05 18.19
N ARG A 872 11.43 -12.51 19.36
CA ARG A 872 11.51 -11.06 19.63
C ARG A 872 11.99 -10.71 21.03
N GLY A 873 11.99 -11.68 21.95
CA GLY A 873 12.29 -11.51 23.38
C GLY A 873 13.76 -11.37 23.73
N GLY A 874 14.62 -10.79 22.90
CA GLY A 874 16.06 -10.69 23.19
C GLY A 874 16.61 -9.28 23.04
N PRO A 875 17.94 -9.09 23.13
CA PRO A 875 18.55 -7.77 22.96
C PRO A 875 18.18 -7.17 21.61
N ILE A 876 17.77 -5.92 21.59
CA ILE A 876 17.44 -5.16 20.39
C ILE A 876 18.32 -3.92 20.32
N MET A 877 18.80 -3.58 19.14
CA MET A 877 19.58 -2.37 18.91
C MET A 877 19.08 -1.69 17.65
N SER A 878 18.82 -0.39 17.71
CA SER A 878 18.51 0.39 16.52
C SER A 878 19.75 1.10 15.99
N PHE A 879 19.87 1.20 14.67
CA PHE A 879 20.86 2.02 14.01
C PHE A 879 20.25 2.76 12.82
N ASP A 880 20.86 3.88 12.46
CA ASP A 880 20.42 4.75 11.37
C ASP A 880 20.93 4.22 10.02
N THR A 881 20.10 4.23 9.01
CA THR A 881 20.42 3.67 7.68
C THR A 881 21.39 4.53 6.89
N SER A 882 21.67 5.76 7.31
CA SER A 882 22.70 6.64 6.73
C SER A 882 24.12 6.08 6.82
N CYS A 883 24.37 5.10 7.71
CA CYS A 883 25.64 4.38 7.74
C CYS A 883 25.76 3.31 6.63
N LEU A 884 24.65 3.00 5.96
CA LEU A 884 24.58 2.08 4.84
C LEU A 884 24.51 2.85 3.51
N VAL A 885 24.94 2.20 2.44
CA VAL A 885 24.87 2.68 1.06
C VAL A 885 23.89 1.78 0.33
N ALA A 886 22.89 2.37 -0.31
CA ALA A 886 21.82 1.61 -0.96
C ALA A 886 22.39 0.61 -1.99
N ASN A 887 21.87 -0.62 -1.94
CA ASN A 887 22.28 -1.77 -2.75
C ASN A 887 23.69 -2.31 -2.53
N GLU A 888 24.47 -1.77 -1.59
CA GLU A 888 25.75 -2.37 -1.18
C GLU A 888 25.55 -3.52 -0.18
N TRP A 889 26.53 -4.41 -0.11
CA TRP A 889 26.51 -5.58 0.78
C TRP A 889 27.32 -5.34 2.04
N TYR A 890 26.85 -5.88 3.16
CA TYR A 890 27.42 -5.72 4.49
C TYR A 890 27.57 -7.06 5.20
N GLU A 891 28.68 -7.23 5.92
CA GLU A 891 28.96 -8.32 6.85
C GLU A 891 28.60 -7.87 8.27
N ILE A 892 27.94 -8.74 9.03
CA ILE A 892 27.68 -8.54 10.45
C ILE A 892 28.29 -9.70 11.25
N ARG A 893 28.93 -9.34 12.36
CA ARG A 893 29.54 -10.27 13.33
C ARG A 893 29.13 -9.90 14.74
N ALA A 894 28.96 -10.88 15.61
CA ALA A 894 28.82 -10.67 17.04
C ALA A 894 29.20 -11.91 17.84
N ASP A 895 29.60 -11.71 19.09
CA ASP A 895 29.75 -12.78 20.07
C ASP A 895 28.41 -13.00 20.81
N VAL A 896 28.01 -14.26 20.97
CA VAL A 896 26.78 -14.64 21.66
C VAL A 896 27.00 -15.74 22.69
N LEU A 897 26.29 -15.64 23.81
CA LEU A 897 26.30 -16.61 24.90
C LEU A 897 24.84 -16.92 25.28
N ALA A 898 24.47 -18.21 25.21
CA ALA A 898 23.13 -18.68 25.53
C ALA A 898 23.17 -19.49 26.85
N GLN A 899 22.35 -19.12 27.84
CA GLN A 899 22.30 -19.78 29.14
C GLN A 899 20.89 -20.24 29.46
N ASN A 900 20.72 -21.35 30.21
CA ASN A 900 19.40 -21.73 30.72
C ASN A 900 18.90 -20.65 31.69
N ALA A 901 17.66 -20.19 31.49
CA ALA A 901 17.10 -19.04 32.20
C ALA A 901 17.23 -19.18 33.74
N GLY A 902 17.81 -18.15 34.36
CA GLY A 902 18.02 -18.12 35.82
C GLY A 902 19.19 -18.97 36.32
N THR A 903 20.05 -19.48 35.43
CA THR A 903 21.25 -20.26 35.77
C THR A 903 22.49 -19.77 35.01
N GLU A 904 23.67 -20.24 35.38
CA GLU A 904 24.91 -20.03 34.62
C GLU A 904 25.20 -21.19 33.63
N GLU A 905 24.32 -22.19 33.55
CA GLU A 905 24.49 -23.36 32.69
C GLU A 905 24.33 -22.97 31.21
N ILE A 906 25.28 -23.36 30.37
CA ILE A 906 25.25 -23.09 28.92
C ILE A 906 24.11 -23.89 28.28
N ASN A 907 23.27 -23.20 27.50
CA ASN A 907 22.21 -23.85 26.74
C ASN A 907 22.80 -24.50 25.48
N ASN A 908 22.57 -25.80 25.32
CA ASN A 908 22.99 -26.57 24.16
C ASN A 908 21.96 -26.42 23.02
N CYS A 909 22.14 -25.37 22.22
CA CYS A 909 21.35 -25.12 21.01
C CYS A 909 22.08 -25.66 19.77
N SER A 910 21.37 -25.77 18.65
CA SER A 910 21.91 -26.19 17.36
C SER A 910 22.19 -24.97 16.48
N ALA A 911 23.47 -24.73 16.19
CA ALA A 911 23.90 -23.65 15.29
C ALA A 911 23.55 -23.96 13.82
N ASP A 912 23.53 -25.25 13.47
CA ASP A 912 23.28 -25.74 12.11
C ASP A 912 21.78 -26.01 11.85
N ASP A 913 20.87 -25.61 12.75
CA ASP A 913 19.42 -25.67 12.58
C ASP A 913 18.89 -24.39 11.88
N PRO A 914 18.55 -24.47 10.58
CA PRO A 914 18.04 -23.31 9.84
C PRO A 914 16.60 -22.96 10.24
N TRP A 915 15.91 -23.83 11.00
CA TRP A 915 14.50 -23.67 11.35
C TRP A 915 14.34 -23.04 12.74
N GLN A 916 13.19 -22.40 12.98
CA GLN A 916 12.85 -21.91 14.31
C GLN A 916 12.25 -23.05 15.13
N SER A 917 13.05 -23.63 16.02
CA SER A 917 12.73 -24.78 16.85
C SER A 917 13.05 -24.50 18.33
N VAL A 918 12.69 -25.42 19.22
CA VAL A 918 13.06 -25.33 20.65
C VAL A 918 14.57 -25.44 20.88
N ARG A 919 15.35 -25.87 19.88
CA ARG A 919 16.82 -25.97 19.93
C ARG A 919 17.52 -24.89 19.13
N SER A 920 16.83 -23.90 18.56
CA SER A 920 17.49 -22.84 17.79
C SER A 920 18.48 -22.05 18.64
N CYS A 921 19.66 -21.80 18.11
CA CYS A 921 20.58 -20.84 18.71
C CYS A 921 20.11 -19.39 18.54
N PRO A 922 20.59 -18.47 19.39
CA PRO A 922 20.43 -17.04 19.16
C PRO A 922 20.89 -16.62 17.76
N ALA A 923 20.23 -15.64 17.16
CA ALA A 923 20.60 -15.13 15.85
C ALA A 923 20.16 -13.68 15.69
N ILE A 924 20.75 -12.97 14.73
CA ILE A 924 20.40 -11.57 14.42
C ILE A 924 19.46 -11.54 13.22
N SER A 925 18.28 -10.96 13.44
CA SER A 925 17.35 -10.54 12.39
C SER A 925 17.36 -9.03 12.26
N ILE A 926 17.26 -8.54 11.02
CA ILE A 926 17.08 -7.11 10.74
C ILE A 926 15.59 -6.81 10.62
N ARG A 927 15.16 -5.66 11.14
CA ARG A 927 13.79 -5.17 11.03
C ARG A 927 13.77 -3.72 10.56
N ALA A 928 13.15 -3.49 9.42
CA ALA A 928 12.97 -2.18 8.80
C ALA A 928 11.47 -1.99 8.51
N GLY A 929 10.74 -1.28 9.37
CA GLY A 929 9.28 -1.21 9.28
C GLY A 929 8.61 -2.59 9.49
N SER A 930 7.92 -3.09 8.46
CA SER A 930 7.34 -4.45 8.39
C SER A 930 8.31 -5.50 7.86
N TYR A 931 9.38 -5.09 7.17
CA TYR A 931 10.43 -5.99 6.68
C TYR A 931 11.15 -6.62 7.88
N TYR A 932 11.18 -7.94 7.94
CA TYR A 932 11.86 -8.71 8.99
C TYR A 932 12.54 -9.92 8.38
N LYS A 933 13.87 -9.98 8.45
CA LYS A 933 14.67 -11.06 7.82
C LYS A 933 15.79 -11.52 8.75
N LEU A 934 15.99 -12.84 8.86
CA LEU A 934 17.18 -13.40 9.50
C LEU A 934 18.40 -13.09 8.62
N ILE A 935 19.38 -12.38 9.17
CA ILE A 935 20.58 -11.97 8.41
C ILE A 935 21.86 -12.62 8.90
N ALA A 936 21.90 -13.09 10.16
CA ALA A 936 23.08 -13.74 10.71
C ALA A 936 22.72 -14.82 11.76
N PRO A 937 22.85 -16.12 11.42
CA PRO A 937 22.74 -17.20 12.40
C PRO A 937 24.01 -17.33 13.26
N THR A 938 23.89 -18.03 14.41
CA THR A 938 25.07 -18.55 15.12
C THR A 938 25.76 -19.59 14.24
N VAL A 939 27.09 -19.55 14.13
CA VAL A 939 27.87 -20.52 13.34
C VAL A 939 28.49 -21.59 14.23
N GLY A 940 28.54 -22.84 13.73
CA GLY A 940 29.17 -23.97 14.41
C GLY A 940 30.67 -24.09 14.10
N PRO A 941 31.46 -24.88 14.84
CA PRO A 941 31.03 -25.80 15.90
C PRO A 941 30.62 -25.06 17.17
N TYR A 942 29.47 -25.41 17.73
CA TYR A 942 28.92 -24.74 18.91
C TYR A 942 29.68 -25.13 20.18
N ASN A 943 30.21 -24.14 20.90
CA ASN A 943 31.04 -24.34 22.09
C ASN A 943 30.20 -24.45 23.38
N ASN A 944 30.04 -25.69 23.86
CA ASN A 944 29.36 -26.00 25.13
C ASN A 944 30.28 -25.99 26.36
N GLY A 945 31.56 -25.58 26.22
CA GLY A 945 32.52 -25.52 27.34
C GLY A 945 32.23 -24.39 28.33
N GLY A 946 32.79 -24.46 29.55
CA GLY A 946 32.44 -23.62 30.72
C GLY A 946 32.61 -22.09 30.65
N VAL A 947 32.84 -21.51 29.46
CA VAL A 947 32.77 -20.05 29.20
C VAL A 947 31.84 -19.70 28.01
N GLY A 948 31.36 -20.69 27.24
CA GLY A 948 30.14 -20.68 26.41
C GLY A 948 29.94 -19.68 25.25
N TRP A 949 30.91 -18.84 24.89
CA TRP A 949 30.74 -17.87 23.79
C TRP A 949 30.87 -18.51 22.40
N ASN A 950 29.98 -18.10 21.49
CA ASN A 950 29.86 -18.53 20.09
C ASN A 950 29.81 -17.30 19.15
N GLU A 951 30.13 -17.47 17.88
CA GLU A 951 30.07 -16.39 16.88
C GLU A 951 28.72 -16.40 16.15
N ILE A 952 28.13 -15.23 15.96
CA ILE A 952 27.07 -14.96 14.98
C ILE A 952 27.71 -14.32 13.77
N TYR A 953 27.46 -14.86 12.58
CA TYR A 953 28.00 -14.33 11.32
C TYR A 953 26.92 -14.32 10.24
N GLY A 954 26.90 -13.25 9.44
CA GLY A 954 26.03 -13.20 8.28
C GLY A 954 26.31 -12.03 7.36
N VAL A 955 25.63 -12.04 6.21
CA VAL A 955 25.71 -11.00 5.19
C VAL A 955 24.32 -10.54 4.80
N PHE A 956 24.17 -9.24 4.58
CA PHE A 956 22.92 -8.66 4.08
C PHE A 956 23.21 -7.53 3.09
N GLN A 957 22.30 -7.36 2.13
CA GLN A 957 22.31 -6.21 1.23
C GLN A 957 21.48 -5.09 1.86
N ALA A 958 21.94 -3.85 1.75
CA ALA A 958 21.19 -2.67 2.12
C ALA A 958 20.10 -2.38 1.06
N THR A 959 19.06 -3.20 1.04
CA THR A 959 17.96 -3.10 0.06
C THR A 959 17.14 -1.84 0.28
N SER A 960 16.34 -1.46 -0.71
CA SER A 960 15.42 -0.34 -0.65
C SER A 960 14.53 -0.41 0.60
N GLU A 961 14.02 -1.58 0.98
CA GLU A 961 13.19 -1.78 2.18
C GLU A 961 13.94 -1.46 3.49
N ILE A 962 15.26 -1.72 3.55
CA ILE A 962 16.09 -1.35 4.69
C ILE A 962 16.35 0.17 4.63
N MET A 963 16.73 0.70 3.47
CA MET A 963 17.13 2.09 3.27
C MET A 963 15.99 3.10 3.34
N GLU A 964 14.74 2.68 3.12
CA GLU A 964 13.51 3.48 3.23
C GLU A 964 13.16 3.84 4.67
N GLN A 965 13.71 3.13 5.65
CA GLN A 965 13.50 3.43 7.05
C GLN A 965 14.59 4.37 7.56
N SER A 966 14.21 5.40 8.31
CA SER A 966 15.17 6.25 9.01
C SER A 966 15.86 5.52 10.17
N THR A 967 15.28 4.42 10.65
CA THR A 967 15.82 3.65 11.78
C THR A 967 15.50 2.17 11.60
N VAL A 968 16.52 1.34 11.71
CA VAL A 968 16.44 -0.12 11.52
C VAL A 968 16.86 -0.82 12.81
N TYR A 969 16.19 -1.91 13.15
CA TYR A 969 16.44 -2.66 14.38
C TYR A 969 17.12 -3.99 14.10
N LEU A 970 18.19 -4.29 14.83
CA LEU A 970 18.75 -5.62 14.97
C LEU A 970 18.13 -6.31 16.16
N HIS A 971 17.41 -7.41 15.91
CA HIS A 971 16.83 -8.26 16.93
C HIS A 971 17.70 -9.50 17.13
N VAL A 972 18.24 -9.67 18.33
CA VAL A 972 19.02 -10.85 18.72
C VAL A 972 18.08 -11.84 19.42
N ALA A 973 17.53 -12.80 18.69
CA ALA A 973 16.46 -13.68 19.19
C ALA A 973 16.58 -15.12 18.64
N ARG A 974 15.47 -15.84 18.41
CA ARG A 974 15.35 -17.26 18.00
C ARG A 974 15.52 -18.33 19.08
N ALA A 975 16.36 -18.14 20.09
CA ALA A 975 16.45 -19.13 21.18
C ALA A 975 15.15 -19.21 21.99
N ALA A 976 14.79 -20.41 22.48
CA ALA A 976 13.56 -20.65 23.24
C ALA A 976 13.40 -19.65 24.42
N PRO A 977 12.18 -19.30 24.84
CA PRO A 977 11.96 -18.32 25.92
C PRO A 977 12.64 -18.70 27.26
N SER A 978 12.95 -19.98 27.47
CA SER A 978 13.69 -20.50 28.63
C SER A 978 15.22 -20.32 28.54
N VAL A 979 15.73 -19.55 27.58
CA VAL A 979 17.17 -19.35 27.34
C VAL A 979 17.49 -17.87 27.44
N ASP A 980 18.34 -17.46 28.37
CA ASP A 980 18.86 -16.10 28.41
C ASP A 980 19.86 -15.88 27.27
N ILE A 981 19.78 -14.73 26.60
CA ILE A 981 20.64 -14.39 25.46
C ILE A 981 21.56 -13.24 25.87
N THR A 982 22.87 -13.47 25.83
CA THR A 982 23.87 -12.41 26.01
C THR A 982 24.59 -12.15 24.71
N ILE A 983 24.64 -10.90 24.25
CA ILE A 983 25.39 -10.48 23.05
C ILE A 983 26.48 -9.47 23.39
N GLY A 984 27.63 -9.59 22.75
CA GLY A 984 28.76 -8.67 22.85
C GLY A 984 29.48 -8.53 21.51
N ASP A 985 30.37 -7.54 21.42
CA ASP A 985 31.32 -7.36 20.31
C ASP A 985 30.67 -7.36 18.90
N ALA A 986 29.45 -6.80 18.79
CA ALA A 986 28.72 -6.71 17.53
C ALA A 986 29.33 -5.64 16.59
N VAL A 987 29.56 -5.98 15.32
CA VAL A 987 30.16 -5.11 14.30
C VAL A 987 29.46 -5.31 12.95
N ILE A 988 29.19 -4.20 12.25
CA ILE A 988 28.78 -4.19 10.84
C ILE A 988 29.90 -3.55 10.01
N THR A 989 30.32 -4.21 8.94
CA THR A 989 31.34 -3.73 7.99
C THR A 989 30.87 -3.95 6.56
N ALA A 990 31.38 -3.18 5.59
CA ALA A 990 31.12 -3.48 4.18
C ALA A 990 31.61 -4.90 3.85
N ALA A 991 30.78 -5.69 3.17
CA ALA A 991 31.12 -7.05 2.79
C ALA A 991 32.15 -7.05 1.66
N SER A 992 33.14 -7.93 1.75
CA SER A 992 34.01 -8.18 0.60
C SER A 992 33.21 -8.79 -0.56
N PRO A 993 33.61 -8.62 -1.84
CA PRO A 993 32.93 -9.26 -2.97
C PRO A 993 32.77 -10.78 -2.83
N THR A 994 33.74 -11.44 -2.17
CA THR A 994 33.71 -12.88 -1.87
C THR A 994 32.70 -13.23 -0.78
N ALA A 995 32.54 -12.39 0.25
CA ALA A 995 31.58 -12.60 1.32
C ALA A 995 30.14 -12.20 0.93
N ALA A 996 30.00 -11.12 0.15
CA ALA A 996 28.74 -10.63 -0.41
C ALA A 996 28.11 -11.60 -1.43
N GLY A 997 28.82 -12.65 -1.84
CA GLY A 997 28.32 -13.59 -2.83
C GLY A 997 27.96 -12.93 -4.14
N LYS A 998 28.73 -11.91 -4.54
CA LYS A 998 28.42 -11.08 -5.69
C LYS A 998 28.17 -12.00 -6.89
N THR A 999 26.93 -11.95 -7.39
CA THR A 999 26.32 -12.68 -8.50
C THR A 999 27.00 -12.35 -9.82
N ASP A 1000 28.29 -12.63 -9.89
CA ASP A 1000 28.88 -12.97 -11.16
C ASP A 1000 28.46 -14.41 -11.45
N CYS A 1001 27.38 -14.58 -12.21
CA CYS A 1001 26.96 -15.90 -12.66
C CYS A 1001 27.98 -16.56 -13.61
N SER A 1002 29.08 -15.85 -13.95
CA SER A 1002 30.27 -16.37 -14.59
C SER A 1002 31.43 -16.68 -13.62
N ALA A 1003 31.23 -16.52 -12.31
CA ALA A 1003 32.20 -16.87 -11.29
C ALA A 1003 32.56 -18.36 -11.34
N SER A 1004 33.81 -18.67 -11.01
CA SER A 1004 34.32 -20.04 -11.01
C SER A 1004 33.77 -20.91 -9.88
N ASN A 1005 33.09 -20.34 -8.87
CA ASN A 1005 32.46 -21.09 -7.78
C ASN A 1005 31.34 -20.29 -7.09
N LEU A 1006 30.12 -20.85 -7.03
CA LEU A 1006 28.97 -20.31 -6.30
C LEU A 1006 28.79 -20.88 -4.88
N ILE A 1007 29.58 -21.87 -4.47
CA ILE A 1007 29.51 -22.46 -3.13
C ILE A 1007 30.29 -21.60 -2.13
N PHE A 1008 29.62 -21.18 -1.08
CA PHE A 1008 30.20 -20.44 0.05
C PHE A 1008 30.87 -21.38 1.03
N ASN A 1009 32.07 -20.99 1.49
CA ASN A 1009 32.85 -21.78 2.46
C ASN A 1009 32.95 -23.26 2.04
N GLY A 1010 33.19 -23.56 0.76
CA GLY A 1010 33.18 -24.94 0.26
C GLY A 1010 34.33 -25.82 0.76
N GLY A 1011 35.40 -25.20 1.28
CA GLY A 1011 36.62 -25.89 1.73
C GLY A 1011 36.90 -25.85 3.23
N ALA A 1012 35.94 -25.44 4.07
CA ALA A 1012 36.06 -25.40 5.54
C ALA A 1012 37.23 -24.57 6.15
N GLU A 1013 38.04 -23.88 5.34
CA GLU A 1013 39.24 -23.16 5.80
C GLU A 1013 38.93 -21.97 6.74
N THR A 1014 37.67 -21.52 6.79
CA THR A 1014 37.23 -20.52 7.76
C THR A 1014 37.08 -21.08 9.19
N ARG A 1015 37.17 -22.42 9.35
CA ARG A 1015 37.09 -23.15 10.62
C ARG A 1015 35.75 -23.05 11.35
N ASP A 1016 34.69 -22.82 10.59
CA ASP A 1016 33.31 -22.84 11.06
C ASP A 1016 32.35 -23.32 9.96
N SER A 1017 31.09 -23.55 10.32
CA SER A 1017 30.04 -24.03 9.44
C SER A 1017 29.30 -22.91 8.69
N ARG A 1018 29.82 -21.67 8.62
CA ARG A 1018 29.10 -20.56 7.98
C ARG A 1018 28.63 -20.94 6.57
N SER A 1019 27.40 -20.55 6.26
CA SER A 1019 26.68 -20.87 5.01
C SER A 1019 26.31 -22.35 4.82
N TRP A 1020 26.62 -23.25 5.75
CA TRP A 1020 26.19 -24.64 5.74
C TRP A 1020 25.26 -24.92 6.93
N ASN A 1021 24.23 -25.72 6.69
CA ASN A 1021 23.24 -26.13 7.69
C ASN A 1021 23.01 -27.64 7.61
N ILE A 1022 22.20 -28.20 8.51
CA ILE A 1022 21.74 -29.58 8.41
C ILE A 1022 20.23 -29.63 8.12
N ARG A 1023 19.88 -30.32 7.04
CA ARG A 1023 18.50 -30.72 6.74
C ARG A 1023 18.20 -32.01 7.51
N GLY A 1024 17.06 -32.10 8.22
CA GLY A 1024 16.68 -33.31 8.95
C GLY A 1024 15.48 -33.14 9.88
N ASN A 1025 15.15 -34.20 10.65
CA ASN A 1025 14.11 -34.16 11.67
C ASN A 1025 14.63 -33.52 12.97
N LEU A 1026 13.90 -32.51 13.48
CA LEU A 1026 14.24 -31.64 14.60
C LEU A 1026 14.65 -32.36 15.91
N ASP A 1027 14.16 -33.58 16.15
CA ASP A 1027 14.44 -34.31 17.40
C ASP A 1027 15.86 -34.92 17.45
N ASN A 1028 16.48 -35.17 16.29
CA ASN A 1028 17.79 -35.82 16.15
C ASN A 1028 18.60 -35.18 15.01
N LEU A 1029 18.71 -33.85 14.99
CA LEU A 1029 19.63 -33.16 14.10
C LEU A 1029 21.08 -33.43 14.57
N GLY A 1030 21.95 -33.81 13.62
CA GLY A 1030 23.40 -33.79 13.83
C GLY A 1030 23.95 -32.36 13.91
N TYR A 1031 25.26 -32.22 13.85
CA TYR A 1031 25.98 -30.93 13.79
C TYR A 1031 27.16 -31.03 12.82
N ILE A 1032 27.65 -29.88 12.36
CA ILE A 1032 28.80 -29.78 11.47
C ILE A 1032 30.05 -29.53 12.31
N ASP A 1033 30.93 -30.51 12.33
CA ASP A 1033 32.29 -30.43 12.86
C ASP A 1033 33.29 -30.00 11.78
N ILE A 1034 34.40 -29.44 12.25
CA ILE A 1034 35.57 -29.13 11.43
C ILE A 1034 36.70 -30.09 11.84
N VAL A 1035 37.26 -30.81 10.88
CA VAL A 1035 38.30 -31.82 11.11
C VAL A 1035 39.60 -31.48 10.38
N GLU A 1036 40.73 -31.97 10.89
CA GLU A 1036 42.07 -31.82 10.31
C GLU A 1036 42.69 -33.21 10.03
N PRO A 1037 43.45 -33.41 8.93
CA PRO A 1037 43.71 -32.46 7.85
C PRO A 1037 42.65 -32.49 6.73
N GLY A 1038 42.50 -31.37 6.02
CA GLY A 1038 41.72 -31.24 4.78
C GLY A 1038 42.41 -31.85 3.53
N TYR A 1039 41.74 -31.75 2.38
CA TYR A 1039 42.25 -32.14 1.07
C TYR A 1039 43.03 -30.98 0.44
N GLU A 1040 44.36 -31.13 0.37
CA GLU A 1040 45.29 -30.06 -0.07
C GLU A 1040 45.17 -28.75 0.75
N GLY A 1041 44.43 -28.79 1.86
CA GLY A 1041 44.18 -27.71 2.80
C GLY A 1041 44.39 -28.17 4.25
N SER A 1042 43.94 -27.35 5.19
CA SER A 1042 44.09 -27.61 6.62
C SER A 1042 42.82 -28.25 7.21
N TYR A 1043 41.64 -27.93 6.68
CA TYR A 1043 40.36 -28.24 7.31
C TYR A 1043 39.39 -28.95 6.35
N ALA A 1044 38.45 -29.71 6.90
CA ALA A 1044 37.31 -30.27 6.16
C ALA A 1044 36.05 -30.30 7.01
N PHE A 1045 34.89 -30.35 6.37
CA PHE A 1045 33.62 -30.53 7.07
C PHE A 1045 33.38 -31.98 7.40
N LYS A 1046 32.81 -32.20 8.58
CA LYS A 1046 32.27 -33.49 9.01
C LYS A 1046 30.87 -33.26 9.54
N HIS A 1047 29.89 -34.02 9.07
CA HIS A 1047 28.59 -34.02 9.72
C HIS A 1047 28.55 -35.14 10.77
N SER A 1048 28.58 -34.73 12.03
CA SER A 1048 28.62 -35.51 13.27
C SER A 1048 27.26 -35.59 13.96
N GLY A 1049 27.08 -36.53 14.89
CA GLY A 1049 25.81 -36.73 15.59
C GLY A 1049 24.88 -37.75 14.89
N TYR A 1050 23.60 -37.75 15.26
CA TYR A 1050 22.65 -38.79 14.84
C TYR A 1050 22.11 -38.56 13.43
N ARG A 1051 22.42 -39.46 12.49
CA ARG A 1051 21.74 -39.55 11.18
C ARG A 1051 20.75 -40.70 11.18
N THR A 1052 19.46 -40.39 11.25
CA THR A 1052 18.39 -41.39 11.37
C THR A 1052 17.79 -41.79 10.03
N VAL A 1053 17.95 -40.97 8.98
CA VAL A 1053 17.49 -41.23 7.61
C VAL A 1053 18.52 -40.72 6.60
N THR A 1054 18.51 -41.26 5.39
CA THR A 1054 19.39 -40.86 4.27
C THR A 1054 19.27 -39.39 3.87
N LYS A 1055 18.13 -38.77 4.18
CA LYS A 1055 17.83 -37.36 3.89
C LYS A 1055 18.39 -36.39 4.96
N THR A 1056 18.93 -36.89 6.08
CA THR A 1056 19.53 -36.03 7.11
C THR A 1056 20.98 -35.71 6.74
N SER A 1057 21.24 -34.50 6.24
CA SER A 1057 22.54 -34.17 5.66
C SER A 1057 22.84 -32.68 5.60
N MET A 1058 24.07 -32.33 5.19
CA MET A 1058 24.50 -30.94 5.00
C MET A 1058 23.77 -30.30 3.82
N VAL A 1059 23.38 -29.05 3.98
CA VAL A 1059 22.68 -28.23 2.97
C VAL A 1059 23.23 -26.81 2.94
N GLN A 1060 23.30 -26.22 1.75
CA GLN A 1060 23.56 -24.79 1.52
C GLN A 1060 22.47 -24.20 0.63
N PHE A 1061 22.02 -22.99 0.95
CA PHE A 1061 21.03 -22.24 0.18
C PHE A 1061 21.74 -21.27 -0.76
N LEU A 1062 21.37 -21.29 -2.04
CA LEU A 1062 21.89 -20.41 -3.08
C LEU A 1062 20.74 -19.56 -3.65
N ASP A 1063 21.07 -18.33 -4.05
CA ASP A 1063 20.14 -17.42 -4.71
C ASP A 1063 19.86 -17.86 -6.16
N MET A 1064 18.61 -17.71 -6.61
CA MET A 1064 18.17 -18.20 -7.93
C MET A 1064 18.55 -17.30 -9.11
N SER A 1065 19.09 -16.10 -8.88
CA SER A 1065 19.40 -15.13 -9.94
C SER A 1065 20.37 -15.64 -11.02
N CYS A 1066 21.20 -16.64 -10.73
CA CYS A 1066 22.09 -17.28 -11.71
C CYS A 1066 21.50 -18.50 -12.43
N PHE A 1067 20.40 -19.07 -11.92
CA PHE A 1067 19.87 -20.36 -12.37
C PHE A 1067 18.65 -20.16 -13.27
N THR A 1068 18.91 -19.86 -14.54
CA THR A 1068 17.84 -19.75 -15.55
C THR A 1068 17.41 -21.12 -16.07
N SER A 1069 16.14 -21.26 -16.47
CA SER A 1069 15.65 -22.52 -17.04
C SER A 1069 16.50 -22.96 -18.24
N GLY A 1070 16.91 -24.22 -18.24
CA GLY A 1070 17.77 -24.81 -19.26
C GLY A 1070 19.27 -24.55 -19.08
N SER A 1071 19.69 -23.76 -18.09
CA SER A 1071 21.11 -23.60 -17.77
C SER A 1071 21.71 -24.88 -17.16
N SER A 1072 22.95 -25.22 -17.52
CA SER A 1072 23.66 -26.41 -17.03
C SER A 1072 24.81 -26.04 -16.10
N TRP A 1073 24.95 -26.79 -15.01
CA TRP A 1073 25.88 -26.49 -13.93
C TRP A 1073 26.65 -27.74 -13.50
N ARG A 1074 27.91 -27.55 -13.10
CA ARG A 1074 28.83 -28.60 -12.63
C ARG A 1074 29.16 -28.39 -11.17
N ILE A 1075 28.97 -29.44 -10.38
CA ILE A 1075 29.37 -29.55 -8.97
C ILE A 1075 30.61 -30.44 -8.85
N THR A 1076 31.58 -30.03 -8.04
CA THR A 1076 32.77 -30.82 -7.67
C THR A 1076 32.98 -30.82 -6.17
N ALA A 1077 33.54 -31.89 -5.62
CA ALA A 1077 33.93 -31.97 -4.21
C ALA A 1077 34.99 -33.05 -3.97
N ASN A 1078 35.56 -33.07 -2.78
CA ASN A 1078 36.44 -34.12 -2.29
C ASN A 1078 35.88 -34.73 -1.01
N PHE A 1079 35.96 -36.05 -0.87
CA PHE A 1079 35.43 -36.72 0.31
C PHE A 1079 36.26 -37.90 0.83
N ILE A 1080 36.08 -38.19 2.11
CA ILE A 1080 36.46 -39.46 2.75
C ILE A 1080 35.19 -40.06 3.36
N PHE A 1081 35.02 -41.38 3.28
CA PHE A 1081 33.81 -42.07 3.70
C PHE A 1081 34.08 -43.07 4.82
N PHE A 1082 33.22 -43.09 5.83
CA PHE A 1082 33.40 -43.88 7.04
C PHE A 1082 32.10 -44.61 7.42
N GLN A 1083 32.26 -45.75 8.08
CA GLN A 1083 31.20 -46.39 8.84
C GLN A 1083 31.41 -46.06 10.32
N ALA A 1084 30.35 -45.56 10.97
CA ALA A 1084 30.35 -45.26 12.39
C ALA A 1084 29.72 -46.42 13.18
N ASP A 1085 30.36 -46.85 14.27
CA ASP A 1085 29.77 -47.82 15.21
C ASP A 1085 28.78 -47.16 16.18
N GLU A 1086 28.08 -47.96 17.00
CA GLU A 1086 27.13 -47.47 18.02
C GLU A 1086 27.78 -46.57 19.09
N SER A 1087 29.11 -46.56 19.19
CA SER A 1087 29.89 -45.72 20.10
C SER A 1087 30.45 -44.45 19.43
N GLY A 1088 30.18 -44.26 18.13
CA GLY A 1088 30.66 -43.12 17.35
C GLY A 1088 32.09 -43.24 16.83
N ASN A 1089 32.73 -44.42 16.90
CA ASN A 1089 34.04 -44.62 16.30
C ASN A 1089 33.90 -44.83 14.79
N GLU A 1090 34.74 -44.14 14.02
CA GLU A 1090 34.67 -44.13 12.56
C GLU A 1090 35.77 -45.00 11.95
N THR A 1091 35.36 -45.96 11.13
CA THR A 1091 36.28 -46.81 10.34
C THR A 1091 36.12 -46.48 8.87
N PRO A 1092 37.20 -46.14 8.14
CA PRO A 1092 37.11 -45.89 6.70
C PRO A 1092 36.62 -47.12 5.93
N VAL A 1093 35.67 -46.94 5.01
CA VAL A 1093 35.08 -48.01 4.20
C VAL A 1093 34.96 -47.60 2.74
N SER A 1094 34.68 -48.57 1.86
CA SER A 1094 34.37 -48.30 0.45
C SER A 1094 32.89 -47.98 0.24
N CYS A 1095 32.55 -47.38 -0.90
CA CYS A 1095 31.19 -47.00 -1.29
C CYS A 1095 31.02 -47.06 -2.82
N GLU A 1096 29.78 -47.06 -3.30
CA GLU A 1096 29.47 -47.04 -4.74
C GLU A 1096 29.18 -45.61 -5.22
N LYS A 1097 29.76 -45.28 -6.38
CA LYS A 1097 29.65 -43.97 -7.04
C LYS A 1097 28.41 -43.82 -7.93
N ASP A 1098 27.68 -44.92 -8.17
CA ASP A 1098 26.58 -45.06 -9.11
C ASP A 1098 25.34 -45.61 -8.37
N SER A 1099 24.26 -44.83 -8.40
CA SER A 1099 23.00 -45.12 -7.73
C SER A 1099 22.16 -46.23 -8.36
N SER A 1100 22.49 -46.69 -9.58
CA SER A 1100 21.80 -47.80 -10.26
C SER A 1100 22.08 -49.18 -9.64
N GLN A 1101 23.05 -49.29 -8.74
CA GLN A 1101 23.39 -50.54 -8.05
C GLN A 1101 22.49 -50.76 -6.83
N THR A 1102 21.49 -51.63 -6.96
CA THR A 1102 20.33 -51.72 -6.06
C THR A 1102 20.56 -52.34 -4.66
N GLN A 1103 21.81 -52.54 -4.20
CA GLN A 1103 22.11 -53.14 -2.88
C GLN A 1103 23.38 -52.60 -2.19
N SER A 1104 23.94 -51.50 -2.68
CA SER A 1104 25.24 -50.99 -2.24
C SER A 1104 25.14 -49.68 -1.47
N VAL A 1105 26.13 -49.44 -0.60
CA VAL A 1105 26.25 -48.19 0.18
C VAL A 1105 26.78 -47.09 -0.75
N LEU A 1106 26.00 -46.04 -0.99
CA LEU A 1106 26.39 -44.96 -1.89
C LEU A 1106 27.42 -44.03 -1.25
N CYS A 1107 28.33 -43.54 -2.08
CA CYS A 1107 29.25 -42.46 -1.73
C CYS A 1107 28.48 -41.14 -1.52
N PRO A 1108 29.00 -40.21 -0.70
CA PRO A 1108 28.42 -38.87 -0.62
C PRO A 1108 28.40 -38.22 -2.01
N GLY A 1109 27.20 -37.86 -2.45
CA GLY A 1109 26.96 -37.14 -3.70
C GLY A 1109 26.12 -35.90 -3.45
N PHE A 1110 25.50 -35.35 -4.49
CA PHE A 1110 24.72 -34.12 -4.38
C PHE A 1110 23.36 -34.24 -5.05
N GLU A 1111 22.40 -33.48 -4.52
CA GLU A 1111 21.04 -33.31 -5.02
C GLU A 1111 20.70 -31.82 -4.99
N PHE A 1112 19.97 -31.33 -6.00
CA PHE A 1112 19.51 -29.95 -6.08
C PHE A 1112 17.99 -29.88 -6.08
N LEU A 1113 17.42 -28.95 -5.32
CA LEU A 1113 15.98 -28.74 -5.15
C LEU A 1113 15.69 -27.24 -5.04
N GLY A 1114 14.66 -26.76 -5.73
CA GLY A 1114 14.19 -25.37 -5.60
C GLY A 1114 13.26 -25.22 -4.38
N ASP A 1115 13.54 -24.25 -3.51
CA ASP A 1115 12.80 -23.96 -2.26
C ASP A 1115 12.53 -25.17 -1.33
N GLY A 1116 13.37 -26.21 -1.39
CA GLY A 1116 13.13 -27.41 -0.59
C GLY A 1116 12.06 -28.35 -1.16
N ASP A 1117 11.48 -28.03 -2.32
CA ASP A 1117 10.40 -28.78 -2.95
C ASP A 1117 10.94 -30.06 -3.62
N GLU A 1118 10.64 -31.21 -3.03
CA GLU A 1118 11.09 -32.51 -3.55
C GLU A 1118 10.60 -32.79 -4.97
N ALA A 1119 9.51 -32.16 -5.43
CA ALA A 1119 9.03 -32.30 -6.81
C ALA A 1119 9.97 -31.64 -7.84
N THR A 1120 10.82 -30.71 -7.40
CA THR A 1120 11.84 -30.05 -8.25
C THR A 1120 13.20 -30.74 -8.17
N SER A 1121 13.33 -31.81 -7.39
CA SER A 1121 14.60 -32.47 -7.13
C SER A 1121 15.26 -33.01 -8.40
N THR A 1122 16.59 -32.88 -8.49
CA THR A 1122 17.39 -33.60 -9.50
C THR A 1122 17.52 -35.10 -9.21
N GLY A 1123 17.17 -35.54 -8.01
CA GLY A 1123 17.63 -36.80 -7.45
C GLY A 1123 19.14 -36.80 -7.17
N TYR A 1124 19.64 -37.94 -6.71
CA TYR A 1124 21.08 -38.17 -6.51
C TYR A 1124 21.80 -38.10 -7.85
N LEU A 1125 22.82 -37.25 -7.94
CA LEU A 1125 23.67 -37.16 -9.12
C LEU A 1125 24.83 -38.17 -9.01
N ASP A 1126 24.95 -39.05 -9.99
CA ASP A 1126 26.04 -40.02 -10.03
C ASP A 1126 27.39 -39.35 -10.30
N ASN A 1127 28.45 -39.89 -9.68
CA ASN A 1127 29.79 -39.32 -9.77
C ASN A 1127 30.49 -39.71 -11.08
N PHE A 1128 30.86 -38.74 -11.89
CA PHE A 1128 31.56 -38.92 -13.18
C PHE A 1128 33.01 -39.40 -13.05
N ASP A 1129 33.63 -39.30 -11.87
CA ASP A 1129 34.97 -39.85 -11.66
C ASP A 1129 34.91 -41.39 -11.59
N THR A 1130 35.37 -42.07 -12.65
CA THR A 1130 35.40 -43.53 -12.74
C THR A 1130 36.58 -44.18 -12.00
N GLY A 1131 37.43 -43.41 -11.30
CA GLY A 1131 38.52 -43.93 -10.49
C GLY A 1131 38.04 -44.82 -9.34
N ALA A 1132 38.84 -45.83 -8.97
CA ALA A 1132 38.52 -46.70 -7.83
C ALA A 1132 38.55 -45.92 -6.50
N ILE A 1133 37.66 -46.28 -5.56
CA ILE A 1133 37.62 -45.65 -4.23
C ILE A 1133 38.91 -45.94 -3.45
N ASN A 1134 39.58 -44.89 -3.02
CA ASN A 1134 40.71 -44.91 -2.10
C ASN A 1134 40.20 -44.92 -0.65
N VAL A 1135 40.06 -46.12 -0.07
CA VAL A 1135 39.55 -46.29 1.30
C VAL A 1135 40.50 -45.63 2.31
N GLY A 1136 39.99 -44.70 3.10
CA GLY A 1136 40.77 -43.92 4.07
C GLY A 1136 41.59 -42.78 3.48
N GLY A 1137 41.53 -42.57 2.16
CA GLY A 1137 42.09 -41.41 1.48
C GLY A 1137 41.01 -40.54 0.84
N TRP A 1138 41.42 -39.37 0.34
CA TRP A 1138 40.52 -38.45 -0.37
C TRP A 1138 40.13 -38.99 -1.75
N ASN A 1139 38.85 -38.86 -2.07
CA ASN A 1139 38.23 -39.25 -3.33
C ASN A 1139 37.60 -38.02 -3.99
N SER A 1140 37.57 -37.97 -5.33
CA SER A 1140 36.97 -36.85 -6.06
C SER A 1140 35.50 -37.16 -6.42
N TYR A 1141 34.69 -36.12 -6.42
CA TYR A 1141 33.31 -36.12 -6.90
C TYR A 1141 33.15 -35.07 -7.99
N SER A 1142 32.47 -35.42 -9.09
CA SER A 1142 32.02 -34.46 -10.10
C SER A 1142 30.72 -34.91 -10.74
N ALA A 1143 29.75 -34.00 -10.88
CA ALA A 1143 28.51 -34.25 -11.61
C ALA A 1143 27.97 -32.97 -12.26
N THR A 1144 27.03 -33.10 -13.19
CA THR A 1144 26.34 -31.97 -13.81
C THR A 1144 24.83 -32.13 -13.75
N PHE A 1145 24.10 -31.03 -13.63
CA PHE A 1145 22.64 -31.01 -13.75
C PHE A 1145 22.18 -29.84 -14.62
N THR A 1146 20.91 -29.88 -15.04
CA THR A 1146 20.27 -28.78 -15.79
C THR A 1146 19.08 -28.27 -15.00
N VAL A 1147 18.94 -26.95 -14.92
CA VAL A 1147 17.86 -26.28 -14.20
C VAL A 1147 16.55 -26.47 -14.98
N SER A 1148 15.53 -27.06 -14.34
CA SER A 1148 14.20 -27.23 -14.94
C SER A 1148 13.35 -25.95 -14.83
N ASP A 1149 12.30 -25.82 -15.63
CA ASP A 1149 11.36 -24.69 -15.52
C ASP A 1149 10.76 -24.59 -14.11
N ALA A 1150 10.39 -25.73 -13.52
CA ALA A 1150 9.83 -25.80 -12.18
C ALA A 1150 10.83 -25.37 -11.09
N MET A 1151 12.13 -25.61 -11.31
CA MET A 1151 13.21 -25.18 -10.43
C MET A 1151 13.52 -23.68 -10.63
N ALA A 1152 13.54 -23.19 -11.87
CA ALA A 1152 13.77 -21.78 -12.22
C ALA A 1152 12.69 -20.82 -11.68
N ALA A 1153 11.48 -21.34 -11.42
CA ALA A 1153 10.36 -20.59 -10.86
C ALA A 1153 10.41 -20.44 -9.32
N LYS A 1154 11.42 -21.01 -8.65
CA LYS A 1154 11.59 -20.95 -7.20
C LYS A 1154 12.48 -19.78 -6.78
N SER A 1155 12.44 -19.42 -5.50
CA SER A 1155 13.18 -18.27 -4.95
C SER A 1155 14.60 -18.60 -4.47
N SER A 1156 14.88 -19.85 -4.13
CA SER A 1156 16.18 -20.35 -3.67
C SER A 1156 16.49 -21.75 -4.24
N LEU A 1157 17.77 -22.06 -4.43
CA LEU A 1157 18.27 -23.37 -4.80
C LEU A 1157 18.98 -24.02 -3.62
N TRP A 1158 18.61 -25.24 -3.27
CA TRP A 1158 19.20 -25.98 -2.16
C TRP A 1158 20.19 -27.00 -2.70
N VAL A 1159 21.45 -26.91 -2.27
CA VAL A 1159 22.49 -27.90 -2.56
C VAL A 1159 22.57 -28.85 -1.38
N VAL A 1160 22.14 -30.10 -1.56
CA VAL A 1160 22.06 -31.11 -0.50
C VAL A 1160 23.10 -32.18 -0.74
N VAL A 1161 23.89 -32.52 0.29
CA VAL A 1161 24.76 -33.69 0.25
C VAL A 1161 23.88 -34.94 0.38
N ALA A 1162 23.84 -35.79 -0.64
CA ALA A 1162 22.89 -36.89 -0.77
C ALA A 1162 23.55 -38.28 -0.75
N GLY A 1163 22.73 -39.32 -0.59
CA GLY A 1163 23.13 -40.73 -0.74
C GLY A 1163 23.70 -41.41 0.50
N VAL A 1164 23.97 -40.68 1.59
CA VAL A 1164 24.63 -41.26 2.77
C VAL A 1164 23.63 -41.89 3.73
N ALA A 1165 23.71 -43.21 3.89
CA ALA A 1165 22.80 -43.97 4.75
C ALA A 1165 23.06 -43.81 6.26
N PRO A 1166 22.06 -44.07 7.13
CA PRO A 1166 22.25 -44.17 8.57
C PRO A 1166 23.40 -45.12 8.95
N GLY A 1167 24.21 -44.74 9.93
CA GLY A 1167 25.40 -45.51 10.36
C GLY A 1167 26.68 -45.23 9.56
N TYR A 1168 26.63 -44.30 8.61
CA TYR A 1168 27.80 -43.83 7.86
C TYR A 1168 28.02 -42.32 8.05
N SER A 1169 29.28 -41.91 7.96
CA SER A 1169 29.70 -40.51 8.03
C SER A 1169 30.69 -40.20 6.90
N TYR A 1170 30.96 -38.91 6.71
CA TYR A 1170 31.88 -38.46 5.67
C TYR A 1170 32.63 -37.21 6.11
N TYR A 1171 33.84 -37.07 5.56
CA TYR A 1171 34.52 -35.78 5.48
C TYR A 1171 34.30 -35.21 4.09
N LEU A 1172 34.02 -33.92 3.99
CA LEU A 1172 33.73 -33.23 2.75
C LEU A 1172 34.55 -31.95 2.67
N ASP A 1173 35.16 -31.71 1.52
CA ASP A 1173 36.05 -30.59 1.30
C ASP A 1173 35.99 -30.13 -0.17
N ASN A 1174 36.48 -28.91 -0.44
CA ASN A 1174 36.55 -28.27 -1.75
C ASN A 1174 35.26 -28.39 -2.60
N VAL A 1175 34.10 -28.20 -1.97
CA VAL A 1175 32.82 -28.17 -2.68
C VAL A 1175 32.74 -26.92 -3.56
N ALA A 1176 32.48 -27.09 -4.86
CA ALA A 1176 32.41 -25.99 -5.81
C ALA A 1176 31.35 -26.20 -6.89
N LEU A 1177 30.62 -25.13 -7.23
CA LEU A 1177 29.56 -25.12 -8.24
C LEU A 1177 29.85 -24.05 -9.30
N SER A 1178 29.91 -24.44 -10.57
CA SER A 1178 30.25 -23.55 -11.69
C SER A 1178 29.41 -23.85 -12.95
N PRO A 1179 29.27 -22.92 -13.90
CA PRO A 1179 28.62 -23.21 -15.18
C PRO A 1179 29.31 -24.38 -15.90
N SER A 1180 28.52 -25.31 -16.48
CA SER A 1180 29.04 -26.53 -17.13
C SER A 1180 29.31 -26.41 -18.61
#